data_AF-A0A6I5NRF1-F1
#
_entry.id   AF-A0A6I5NRF1-F1
#
_cell.length_a   1.000
_cell.length_b   1.000
_cell.length_c   1.000
_cell.angle_alpha   90.00
_cell.angle_beta   90.00
_cell.angle_gamma   90.00
#
_symmetry.space_group_name_H-M   'P 1'
#
loop_
_entity.id
_entity.type
_entity.pdbx_description
1 polymer ?
#
loop_
_entity_poly.entity_id
_entity_poly.type
_entity_poly.pdbx_seq_one_letter_code
_entity_poly.pdbx_strand_id
1 'polypeptide(L)'
;MKVKSDVATATLTHRAKISRFWQRRRFTKYWRYALSSACIGLASIATGLNLGIVHRWEYQTQSLFFELRGPVAAPEDIVILAIDDESLSQGQHYLSRPERYPDLAGIGTWPWQRSVYATVINRLVEAGAKAVVLDIVFSTPSSYGPADDEALLQALQEHGEQIVLAAEYGGIDLRQGELLQPTLPLPKFTETPVKVGAINFFEEPDGGIHRLGHEFLDYIKQMEVALTGSAASFDEGLVPSFAEATLQAAEVPFSLDSGNHIFFYGPPGTFTHIPFWYALDLDPWVSQLQSGAALKDKIVLIGGTAQLLQDFHQTPFSESLLYPDSIAGVEVLANTIATLQEDRALRSLIRQAWLNAAIVLILGLAAASLMHRIPRQKPLRRLLLGASVALLWMALSYGLFVSQRLILITAMPALTVLGITAVDFTSGFFSERLRKKTLRNTLARYVTSPIVQEIISQQDDFQDLLTVRENAITGAILSDRYRILKVLGSGGFGETYLAEDTQRPGNPTCVVKQLKIISDNPRTHRLAQRLFASEAATLEKLGEHDQIPRLLAYFEYNYAFYLVQEMVEGQLLRDLLADHQPMSQRSVVDMLLSLLPVVQMVHERGVIHRDIKPSNIIQRDKDGQYVLIDFGAVKQISNRLTDTSARITSTVGIGTQGYMPSEQSAGLPNFSSDLYALGVTAIEALTGLPPHALQRSQNGEILWTHKIKDLVPRLAAVINRM
;
A
#
# COMPACT_ATOMS: atom_id res chain seq x y z
N MET A 1 -42.31 9.06 -58.58
CA MET A 1 -42.92 9.95 -57.57
C MET A 1 -43.89 9.14 -56.71
N LYS A 2 -43.44 8.61 -55.57
CA LYS A 2 -44.26 8.40 -54.35
C LYS A 2 -43.39 7.88 -53.21
N VAL A 3 -43.65 8.47 -52.06
CA VAL A 3 -42.90 8.45 -50.82
C VAL A 3 -43.40 7.32 -49.90
N LYS A 4 -42.45 6.80 -49.11
CA LYS A 4 -42.50 5.96 -47.90
C LYS A 4 -43.83 5.85 -47.14
N SER A 5 -44.05 4.67 -46.56
CA SER A 5 -44.59 4.51 -45.20
C SER A 5 -43.84 3.38 -44.47
N ASP A 6 -42.95 3.76 -43.56
CA ASP A 6 -42.32 2.88 -42.58
C ASP A 6 -43.33 2.47 -41.50
N VAL A 7 -43.48 1.17 -41.23
CA VAL A 7 -44.02 0.65 -39.97
C VAL A 7 -42.98 -0.31 -39.39
N ALA A 8 -42.18 0.19 -38.45
CA ALA A 8 -41.20 -0.60 -37.72
C ALA A 8 -41.85 -1.25 -36.49
N THR A 9 -42.03 -2.57 -36.52
CA THR A 9 -42.31 -3.40 -35.34
C THR A 9 -40.98 -3.84 -34.72
N ALA A 10 -40.59 -3.23 -33.59
CA ALA A 10 -39.39 -3.59 -32.86
C ALA A 10 -39.63 -4.81 -31.94
N THR A 11 -39.33 -6.02 -32.41
CA THR A 11 -39.17 -7.21 -31.57
C THR A 11 -37.68 -7.36 -31.19
N LEU A 12 -37.28 -6.78 -30.06
CA LEU A 12 -35.93 -6.95 -29.50
C LEU A 12 -35.83 -8.27 -28.72
N THR A 13 -34.99 -9.17 -29.23
CA THR A 13 -34.78 -10.53 -28.78
C THR A 13 -34.04 -10.64 -27.43
N HIS A 14 -34.70 -11.28 -26.46
CA HIS A 14 -34.18 -11.57 -25.10
C HIS A 14 -32.94 -12.50 -25.09
N ARG A 15 -32.71 -13.27 -26.17
CA ARG A 15 -31.60 -14.23 -26.29
C ARG A 15 -30.20 -13.58 -26.43
N ALA A 16 -30.10 -12.37 -26.99
CA ALA A 16 -28.81 -11.72 -27.23
C ALA A 16 -28.18 -11.10 -25.96
N LYS A 17 -28.99 -10.76 -24.93
CA LYS A 17 -28.49 -10.25 -23.64
C LYS A 17 -27.92 -11.37 -22.75
N ILE A 18 -28.50 -12.56 -22.82
CA ILE A 18 -28.08 -13.70 -22.00
C ILE A 18 -26.72 -14.24 -22.48
N SER A 19 -26.47 -14.35 -23.80
CA SER A 19 -25.17 -14.81 -24.31
C SER A 19 -23.99 -13.89 -23.94
N ARG A 20 -24.20 -12.56 -23.97
CA ARG A 20 -23.20 -11.56 -23.50
C ARG A 20 -22.94 -11.64 -22.01
N PHE A 21 -23.94 -12.00 -21.20
CA PHE A 21 -23.79 -12.20 -19.75
C PHE A 21 -22.94 -13.43 -19.42
N TRP A 22 -23.13 -14.54 -20.15
CA TRP A 22 -22.32 -15.76 -20.02
C TRP A 22 -20.88 -15.58 -20.55
N GLN A 23 -20.67 -14.81 -21.63
CA GLN A 23 -19.33 -14.44 -22.11
C GLN A 23 -18.55 -13.60 -21.09
N ARG A 24 -19.17 -12.61 -20.43
CA ARG A 24 -18.54 -11.85 -19.32
C ARG A 24 -18.14 -12.73 -18.12
N ARG A 25 -18.89 -13.80 -17.85
CA ARG A 25 -18.58 -14.77 -16.78
C ARG A 25 -17.42 -15.71 -17.11
N ARG A 26 -17.22 -16.09 -18.38
CA ARG A 26 -16.03 -16.86 -18.81
C ARG A 26 -14.78 -16.00 -18.85
N PHE A 27 -14.86 -14.77 -19.34
CA PHE A 27 -13.72 -13.85 -19.43
C PHE A 27 -13.10 -13.54 -18.05
N THR A 28 -13.95 -13.36 -17.04
CA THR A 28 -13.51 -13.17 -15.63
C THR A 28 -12.90 -14.43 -15.00
N LYS A 29 -13.11 -15.63 -15.56
CA LYS A 29 -12.55 -16.88 -15.04
C LYS A 29 -11.08 -17.08 -15.46
N TYR A 30 -10.70 -16.66 -16.67
CA TYR A 30 -9.40 -16.99 -17.27
C TYR A 30 -8.34 -15.89 -17.18
N TRP A 31 -8.72 -14.61 -17.07
CA TRP A 31 -7.79 -13.48 -17.01
C TRP A 31 -6.74 -13.59 -15.90
N ARG A 32 -7.12 -14.16 -14.74
CA ARG A 32 -6.21 -14.35 -13.60
C ARG A 32 -5.12 -15.39 -13.85
N TYR A 33 -5.47 -16.46 -14.57
CA TYR A 33 -4.49 -17.46 -14.98
C TYR A 33 -3.50 -16.84 -15.97
N ALA A 34 -4.02 -16.08 -16.94
CA ALA A 34 -3.17 -15.35 -17.88
C ALA A 34 -2.23 -14.37 -17.17
N LEU A 35 -2.71 -13.62 -16.18
CA LEU A 35 -1.89 -12.65 -15.44
C LEU A 35 -0.85 -13.33 -14.53
N SER A 36 -1.22 -14.41 -13.84
CA SER A 36 -0.28 -15.17 -13.01
C SER A 36 0.79 -15.85 -13.87
N SER A 37 0.39 -16.45 -15.00
CA SER A 37 1.32 -17.04 -15.97
C SER A 37 2.22 -15.99 -16.62
N ALA A 38 1.71 -14.78 -16.88
CA ALA A 38 2.52 -13.67 -17.37
C ALA A 38 3.57 -13.24 -16.33
N CYS A 39 3.21 -13.11 -15.06
CA CYS A 39 4.17 -12.79 -13.99
C CYS A 39 5.28 -13.86 -13.88
N ILE A 40 4.91 -15.14 -13.86
CA ILE A 40 5.87 -16.25 -13.78
C ILE A 40 6.76 -16.28 -15.02
N GLY A 41 6.18 -16.12 -16.21
CA GLY A 41 6.91 -16.10 -17.47
C GLY A 41 7.90 -14.95 -17.55
N LEU A 42 7.49 -13.73 -17.20
CA LEU A 42 8.35 -12.55 -17.17
C LEU A 42 9.50 -12.72 -16.17
N ALA A 43 9.23 -13.20 -14.96
CA ALA A 43 10.26 -13.43 -13.95
C ALA A 43 11.26 -14.51 -14.39
N SER A 44 10.78 -15.60 -14.99
CA SER A 44 11.63 -16.69 -15.50
C SER A 44 12.49 -16.23 -16.67
N ILE A 45 11.91 -15.45 -17.60
CA ILE A 45 12.66 -14.86 -18.72
C ILE A 45 13.71 -13.87 -18.21
N ALA A 46 13.35 -12.98 -17.28
CA ALA A 46 14.28 -12.04 -16.68
C ALA A 46 15.47 -12.75 -16.02
N THR A 47 15.21 -13.85 -15.33
CA THR A 47 16.24 -14.72 -14.73
C THR A 47 17.10 -15.40 -15.79
N GLY A 48 16.49 -15.96 -16.84
CA GLY A 48 17.21 -16.67 -17.89
C GLY A 48 18.06 -15.77 -18.77
N LEU A 49 17.65 -14.50 -18.95
CA LEU A 49 18.40 -13.47 -19.66
C LEU A 49 19.46 -12.78 -18.77
N ASN A 50 19.59 -13.17 -17.50
CA ASN A 50 20.59 -12.64 -16.58
C ASN A 50 20.52 -11.10 -16.42
N LEU A 51 19.32 -10.53 -16.37
CA LEU A 51 19.13 -9.08 -16.28
C LEU A 51 19.69 -8.52 -14.96
N GLY A 52 20.34 -7.35 -14.99
CA GLY A 52 20.97 -6.76 -13.80
C GLY A 52 20.02 -6.51 -12.62
N ILE A 53 18.72 -6.34 -12.87
CA ILE A 53 17.72 -6.22 -11.80
C ILE A 53 17.55 -7.52 -11.00
N VAL A 54 17.76 -8.69 -11.63
CA VAL A 54 17.73 -9.98 -10.94
C VAL A 54 18.89 -10.07 -9.96
N HIS A 55 20.11 -9.78 -10.44
CA HIS A 55 21.32 -9.77 -9.60
C HIS A 55 21.19 -8.85 -8.40
N ARG A 56 20.69 -7.63 -8.60
CA ARG A 56 20.47 -6.68 -7.50
C ARG A 56 19.62 -7.28 -6.37
N TRP A 57 18.49 -7.91 -6.71
CA TRP A 57 17.62 -8.52 -5.69
C TRP A 57 18.22 -9.78 -5.06
N GLU A 58 18.97 -10.57 -5.81
CA GLU A 58 19.67 -11.74 -5.27
C GLU A 58 20.79 -11.35 -4.32
N TYR A 59 21.64 -10.37 -4.66
CA TYR A 59 22.70 -9.87 -3.78
C TYR A 59 22.15 -9.19 -2.53
N GLN A 60 21.08 -8.40 -2.64
CA GLN A 60 20.39 -7.86 -1.46
C GLN A 60 19.87 -8.95 -0.53
N THR A 61 19.40 -10.08 -1.09
CA THR A 61 18.97 -11.23 -0.29
C THR A 61 20.14 -11.94 0.38
N GLN A 62 21.30 -12.01 -0.29
CA GLN A 62 22.53 -12.54 0.28
C GLN A 62 23.03 -11.66 1.43
N SER A 63 23.03 -10.34 1.27
CA SER A 63 23.36 -9.39 2.34
C SER A 63 22.46 -9.60 3.56
N LEU A 64 21.14 -9.69 3.34
CA LEU A 64 20.18 -10.01 4.39
C LEU A 64 20.50 -11.35 5.09
N PHE A 65 20.98 -12.36 4.36
CA PHE A 65 21.36 -13.65 4.96
C PHE A 65 22.59 -13.54 5.86
N PHE A 66 23.59 -12.75 5.47
CA PHE A 66 24.73 -12.46 6.34
C PHE A 66 24.29 -11.70 7.60
N GLU A 67 23.46 -10.67 7.46
CA GLU A 67 22.92 -9.91 8.59
C GLU A 67 22.13 -10.79 9.57
N LEU A 68 21.27 -11.68 9.04
CA LEU A 68 20.49 -12.61 9.85
C LEU A 68 21.35 -13.69 10.51
N ARG A 69 22.43 -14.12 9.84
CA ARG A 69 23.43 -15.04 10.43
C ARG A 69 24.19 -14.35 11.57
N GLY A 70 24.44 -13.05 11.44
CA GLY A 70 25.24 -12.27 12.37
C GLY A 70 26.74 -12.52 12.25
N PRO A 71 27.55 -11.85 13.10
CA PRO A 71 28.99 -11.98 13.11
C PRO A 71 29.44 -13.37 13.58
N VAL A 72 30.53 -13.85 12.99
CA VAL A 72 31.23 -15.10 13.30
C VAL A 72 32.67 -14.73 13.61
N ALA A 73 33.28 -15.42 14.58
CA ALA A 73 34.68 -15.17 14.96
C ALA A 73 35.62 -15.34 13.75
N ALA A 74 36.44 -14.31 13.51
CA ALA A 74 37.51 -14.35 12.51
C ALA A 74 38.72 -15.16 13.00
N PRO A 75 39.56 -15.69 12.09
CA PRO A 75 40.82 -16.33 12.46
C PRO A 75 41.74 -15.38 13.23
N GLU A 76 42.26 -15.83 14.38
CA GLU A 76 43.13 -15.01 15.23
C GLU A 76 44.55 -14.81 14.67
N ASP A 77 44.91 -15.59 13.66
CA ASP A 77 46.20 -15.55 12.96
C ASP A 77 46.22 -14.56 11.79
N ILE A 78 45.11 -13.84 11.54
CA ILE A 78 45.07 -12.71 10.61
C ILE A 78 44.90 -11.43 11.42
N VAL A 79 45.87 -10.52 11.32
CA VAL A 79 45.90 -9.28 12.10
C VAL A 79 46.10 -8.10 11.16
N ILE A 80 45.35 -7.02 11.40
CA ILE A 80 45.46 -5.78 10.65
C ILE A 80 46.29 -4.80 11.47
N LEU A 81 47.48 -4.47 10.97
CA LEU A 81 48.28 -3.35 11.42
C LEU A 81 47.77 -2.08 10.72
N ALA A 82 46.86 -1.39 11.40
CA ALA A 82 45.98 -0.39 10.85
C ALA A 82 46.67 0.98 10.72
N ILE A 83 46.63 1.55 9.52
CA ILE A 83 46.88 2.97 9.26
C ILE A 83 45.59 3.71 9.63
N ASP A 84 45.42 3.95 10.93
CA ASP A 84 44.24 4.52 11.56
C ASP A 84 44.43 6.00 11.94
N ASP A 85 43.34 6.64 12.37
CA ASP A 85 43.37 8.04 12.82
C ASP A 85 44.31 8.25 14.01
N GLU A 86 44.49 7.22 14.85
CA GLU A 86 45.44 7.25 15.96
C GLU A 86 46.88 7.36 15.45
N SER A 87 47.30 6.48 14.54
CA SER A 87 48.64 6.49 13.94
C SER A 87 48.93 7.79 13.20
N LEU A 88 47.95 8.32 12.46
CA LEU A 88 48.07 9.63 11.80
C LEU A 88 48.23 10.77 12.81
N SER A 89 47.48 10.73 13.92
CA SER A 89 47.59 11.73 14.99
C SER A 89 48.93 11.67 15.73
N GLN A 90 49.50 10.48 15.92
CA GLN A 90 50.82 10.31 16.56
C GLN A 90 51.94 10.95 15.72
N GLY A 91 51.87 10.86 14.40
CA GLY A 91 52.76 11.60 13.50
C GLY A 91 52.69 13.12 13.71
N GLN A 92 51.49 13.66 13.91
CA GLN A 92 51.30 15.09 14.23
C GLN A 92 51.83 15.45 15.63
N HIS A 93 51.64 14.56 16.61
CA HIS A 93 52.19 14.74 17.95
C HIS A 93 53.73 14.76 17.94
N TYR A 94 54.37 13.92 17.13
CA TYR A 94 55.80 14.01 16.86
C TYR A 94 56.21 15.40 16.34
N LEU A 95 55.52 15.94 15.32
CA LEU A 95 55.82 17.27 14.78
C LEU A 95 55.79 18.37 15.87
N SER A 96 54.95 18.20 16.90
CA SER A 96 54.87 19.12 18.03
C SER A 96 55.98 18.93 19.08
N ARG A 97 56.52 17.71 19.22
CA ARG A 97 57.56 17.35 20.21
C ARG A 97 58.55 16.29 19.64
N PRO A 98 59.43 16.66 18.70
CA PRO A 98 60.28 15.69 18.01
C PRO A 98 61.25 14.93 18.93
N GLU A 99 61.75 15.58 19.97
CA GLU A 99 62.72 15.00 20.92
C GLU A 99 62.15 13.84 21.74
N ARG A 100 60.81 13.75 21.86
CA ARG A 100 60.14 12.76 22.71
C ARG A 100 59.80 11.46 21.97
N TYR A 101 59.66 11.52 20.64
CA TYR A 101 59.20 10.39 19.82
C TYR A 101 60.05 10.24 18.56
N PRO A 102 61.39 10.08 18.67
CA PRO A 102 62.29 10.09 17.52
C PRO A 102 61.94 9.01 16.48
N ASP A 103 61.42 7.87 16.93
CA ASP A 103 61.04 6.73 16.06
C ASP A 103 59.82 7.05 15.17
N LEU A 104 59.00 8.04 15.52
CA LEU A 104 57.80 8.44 14.77
C LEU A 104 58.09 9.46 13.66
N ALA A 105 59.34 9.83 13.44
CA ALA A 105 59.71 10.88 12.48
C ALA A 105 59.21 10.62 11.06
N GLY A 106 59.23 9.36 10.62
CA GLY A 106 58.84 8.99 9.26
C GLY A 106 57.33 8.92 9.02
N ILE A 107 56.50 9.00 10.06
CA ILE A 107 55.03 9.04 9.95
C ILE A 107 54.42 10.44 10.15
N GLY A 108 55.25 11.49 10.23
CA GLY A 108 54.81 12.85 10.52
C GLY A 108 53.85 13.46 9.48
N THR A 109 54.02 13.12 8.20
CA THR A 109 53.18 13.61 7.09
C THR A 109 52.80 12.47 6.17
N TRP A 110 51.54 12.40 5.75
CA TRP A 110 51.06 11.43 4.77
C TRP A 110 51.35 11.90 3.33
N PRO A 111 51.76 11.03 2.38
CA PRO A 111 52.16 9.62 2.58
C PRO A 111 53.43 9.48 3.42
N TRP A 112 53.49 8.41 4.22
CA TRP A 112 54.63 8.14 5.11
C TRP A 112 55.90 7.70 4.37
N GLN A 113 57.05 7.88 5.02
CA GLN A 113 58.37 7.47 4.50
C GLN A 113 58.47 5.96 4.34
N ARG A 114 59.11 5.50 3.26
CA ARG A 114 59.32 4.08 2.96
C ARG A 114 60.25 3.37 3.93
N SER A 115 61.21 4.10 4.49
CA SER A 115 62.07 3.66 5.60
C SER A 115 61.28 3.21 6.84
N VAL A 116 60.08 3.74 7.07
CA VAL A 116 59.21 3.30 8.17
C VAL A 116 58.64 1.92 7.89
N TYR A 117 58.10 1.70 6.68
CA TYR A 117 57.62 0.38 6.27
C TYR A 117 58.75 -0.65 6.33
N ALA A 118 59.95 -0.29 5.89
CA ALA A 118 61.14 -1.14 6.00
C ALA A 118 61.43 -1.55 7.46
N THR A 119 61.42 -0.58 8.39
CA THR A 119 61.65 -0.83 9.81
C THR A 119 60.61 -1.77 10.41
N VAL A 120 59.33 -1.53 10.09
CA VAL A 120 58.22 -2.37 10.57
C VAL A 120 58.30 -3.77 9.97
N ILE A 121 58.56 -3.90 8.67
CA ILE A 121 58.74 -5.19 7.99
C ILE A 121 59.81 -6.02 8.70
N ASN A 122 61.01 -5.47 8.91
CA ASN A 122 62.10 -6.19 9.56
C ASN A 122 61.70 -6.66 10.95
N ARG A 123 61.08 -5.79 11.77
CA ARG A 123 60.62 -6.15 13.12
C ARG A 123 59.57 -7.27 13.10
N LEU A 124 58.61 -7.23 12.18
CA LEU A 124 57.55 -8.22 12.08
C LEU A 124 58.09 -9.58 11.63
N VAL A 125 58.97 -9.60 10.63
CA VAL A 125 59.59 -10.82 10.11
C VAL A 125 60.54 -11.43 11.13
N GLU A 126 61.40 -10.63 11.76
CA GLU A 126 62.30 -11.08 12.84
C GLU A 126 61.52 -11.61 14.06
N ALA A 127 60.34 -11.06 14.35
CA ALA A 127 59.44 -11.56 15.39
C ALA A 127 58.72 -12.88 15.02
N GLY A 128 58.85 -13.33 13.77
CA GLY A 128 58.29 -14.59 13.27
C GLY A 128 56.87 -14.47 12.71
N ALA A 129 56.48 -13.34 12.15
CA ALA A 129 55.27 -13.26 11.32
C ALA A 129 55.38 -14.23 10.13
N LYS A 130 54.30 -14.91 9.76
CA LYS A 130 54.26 -15.82 8.59
C LYS A 130 54.42 -15.05 7.29
N ALA A 131 53.67 -13.97 7.15
CA ALA A 131 53.72 -13.07 6.03
C ALA A 131 53.39 -11.63 6.46
N VAL A 132 54.00 -10.66 5.79
CA VAL A 132 53.73 -9.23 5.95
C VAL A 132 53.22 -8.69 4.63
N VAL A 133 51.99 -8.20 4.63
CA VAL A 133 51.25 -7.92 3.40
C VAL A 133 50.85 -6.45 3.41
N LEU A 134 51.21 -5.71 2.36
CA LEU A 134 51.02 -4.26 2.30
C LEU A 134 49.96 -3.90 1.28
N ASP A 135 48.83 -3.40 1.77
CA ASP A 135 47.75 -2.79 1.00
C ASP A 135 48.10 -1.33 0.63
N ILE A 136 49.24 -1.16 -0.03
CA ILE A 136 49.77 0.12 -0.49
C ILE A 136 50.47 -0.09 -1.83
N VAL A 137 50.06 0.66 -2.85
CA VAL A 137 50.62 0.56 -4.20
C VAL A 137 51.82 1.49 -4.36
N PHE A 138 53.04 0.96 -4.28
CA PHE A 138 54.28 1.72 -4.43
C PHE A 138 54.69 1.91 -5.91
N SER A 139 53.84 2.54 -6.72
CA SER A 139 54.04 2.68 -8.18
C SER A 139 54.87 3.88 -8.63
N THR A 140 55.11 4.86 -7.74
CA THR A 140 55.86 6.09 -8.04
C THR A 140 57.10 6.22 -7.13
N PRO A 141 58.17 6.94 -7.52
CA PRO A 141 59.32 7.17 -6.63
C PRO A 141 58.94 7.91 -5.33
N SER A 142 59.63 7.64 -4.21
CA SER A 142 59.36 8.33 -2.94
C SER A 142 59.54 9.85 -3.06
N SER A 143 58.59 10.60 -2.47
CA SER A 143 58.67 12.06 -2.33
C SER A 143 59.78 12.51 -1.37
N TYR A 144 60.30 11.60 -0.54
CA TYR A 144 61.40 11.84 0.41
C TYR A 144 62.79 11.55 -0.20
N GLY A 145 62.84 11.18 -1.48
CA GLY A 145 64.07 11.00 -2.26
C GLY A 145 64.53 9.54 -2.38
N PRO A 146 65.58 9.28 -3.19
CA PRO A 146 65.99 7.93 -3.55
C PRO A 146 66.47 7.07 -2.37
N ALA A 147 67.03 7.68 -1.32
CA ALA A 147 67.48 6.95 -0.13
C ALA A 147 66.33 6.30 0.64
N ASP A 148 65.13 6.89 0.57
CA ASP A 148 63.93 6.34 1.20
C ASP A 148 63.42 5.10 0.43
N ASP A 149 63.48 5.14 -0.91
CA ASP A 149 63.23 3.96 -1.74
C ASP A 149 64.23 2.83 -1.47
N GLU A 150 65.51 3.18 -1.28
CA GLU A 150 66.58 2.21 -1.02
C GLU A 150 66.38 1.49 0.31
N ALA A 151 65.89 2.19 1.34
CA ALA A 151 65.61 1.58 2.63
C ALA A 151 64.54 0.46 2.52
N LEU A 152 63.47 0.69 1.77
CA LEU A 152 62.47 -0.34 1.51
C LEU A 152 63.01 -1.43 0.60
N LEU A 153 63.78 -1.08 -0.45
CA LEU A 153 64.40 -2.06 -1.33
C LEU A 153 65.26 -3.06 -0.54
N GLN A 154 66.05 -2.59 0.43
CA GLN A 154 66.89 -3.43 1.26
C GLN A 154 66.06 -4.44 2.08
N ALA A 155 64.98 -3.99 2.73
CA ALA A 155 64.08 -4.88 3.47
C ALA A 155 63.40 -5.93 2.57
N LEU A 156 63.00 -5.53 1.36
CA LEU A 156 62.41 -6.44 0.36
C LEU A 156 63.42 -7.45 -0.19
N GLN A 157 64.70 -7.08 -0.32
CA GLN A 157 65.76 -8.02 -0.72
C GLN A 157 66.05 -9.05 0.38
N GLU A 158 65.98 -8.64 1.65
CA GLU A 158 66.27 -9.51 2.79
C GLU A 158 65.12 -10.47 3.13
N HIS A 159 63.88 -9.98 3.06
CA HIS A 159 62.70 -10.71 3.55
C HIS A 159 61.63 -10.95 2.48
N GLY A 160 61.93 -10.72 1.20
CA GLY A 160 60.95 -10.67 0.11
C GLY A 160 60.00 -11.87 0.01
N GLU A 161 60.46 -13.10 0.27
CA GLU A 161 59.63 -14.32 0.13
C GLU A 161 58.37 -14.31 1.01
N GLN A 162 58.42 -13.60 2.15
CA GLN A 162 57.31 -13.46 3.10
C GLN A 162 56.50 -12.18 2.90
N ILE A 163 56.86 -11.35 1.92
CA ILE A 163 56.25 -10.05 1.71
C ILE A 163 55.36 -10.04 0.48
N VAL A 164 54.24 -9.34 0.59
CA VAL A 164 53.33 -9.10 -0.53
C VAL A 164 53.07 -7.61 -0.69
N LEU A 165 53.19 -7.12 -1.92
CA LEU A 165 52.83 -5.75 -2.28
C LEU A 165 51.54 -5.72 -3.09
N ALA A 166 50.70 -4.71 -2.84
CA ALA A 166 49.50 -4.48 -3.62
C ALA A 166 49.81 -4.00 -5.04
N ALA A 167 49.00 -4.48 -5.97
CA ALA A 167 48.83 -3.94 -7.31
C ALA A 167 47.34 -3.65 -7.54
N GLU A 168 47.05 -2.69 -8.40
CA GLU A 168 45.67 -2.26 -8.67
C GLU A 168 45.44 -2.16 -10.18
N TYR A 169 44.41 -2.84 -10.69
CA TYR A 169 43.93 -2.69 -12.05
C TYR A 169 43.11 -1.41 -12.19
N GLY A 170 43.58 -0.48 -13.01
CA GLY A 170 42.89 0.75 -13.35
C GLY A 170 42.50 0.80 -14.82
N GLY A 171 41.40 1.49 -15.12
CA GLY A 171 40.93 1.72 -16.48
C GLY A 171 41.69 2.83 -17.18
N ILE A 172 42.18 2.55 -18.39
CA ILE A 172 42.67 3.56 -19.33
C ILE A 172 41.61 3.71 -20.42
N ASP A 173 40.98 4.89 -20.47
CA ASP A 173 40.03 5.25 -21.52
C ASP A 173 40.73 5.30 -22.89
N LEU A 174 40.46 4.30 -23.73
CA LEU A 174 40.86 4.29 -25.14
C LEU A 174 39.66 4.67 -26.02
N ARG A 175 39.92 5.19 -27.22
CA ARG A 175 38.87 5.54 -28.20
C ARG A 175 37.96 4.36 -28.60
N GLN A 176 38.34 3.13 -28.27
CA GLN A 176 37.64 1.88 -28.62
C GLN A 176 37.07 1.14 -27.40
N GLY A 177 37.20 1.69 -26.19
CA GLY A 177 36.77 1.05 -24.93
C GLY A 177 37.73 1.34 -23.79
N GLU A 178 37.44 0.80 -22.61
CA GLU A 178 38.30 0.89 -21.43
C GLU A 178 39.26 -0.31 -21.41
N LEU A 179 40.57 -0.07 -21.32
CA LEU A 179 41.56 -1.13 -21.12
C LEU A 179 42.00 -1.15 -19.67
N LEU A 180 41.74 -2.25 -18.97
CA LEU A 180 42.20 -2.45 -17.60
C LEU A 180 43.66 -2.90 -17.61
N GLN A 181 44.55 -2.13 -16.98
CA GLN A 181 45.96 -2.51 -16.81
C GLN A 181 46.35 -2.44 -15.33
N PRO A 182 47.22 -3.37 -14.87
CA PRO A 182 47.70 -3.34 -13.50
C PRO A 182 48.72 -2.23 -13.32
N THR A 183 48.47 -1.39 -12.31
CA THR A 183 49.46 -0.49 -11.73
C THR A 183 50.32 -1.30 -10.77
N LEU A 184 51.52 -1.66 -11.21
CA LEU A 184 52.47 -2.44 -10.44
C LEU A 184 53.34 -1.55 -9.53
N PRO A 185 53.92 -2.12 -8.44
CA PRO A 185 55.00 -1.47 -7.72
C PRO A 185 56.18 -1.13 -8.64
N LEU A 186 57.06 -0.23 -8.19
CA LEU A 186 58.27 0.14 -8.95
C LEU A 186 59.06 -1.12 -9.37
N PRO A 187 59.62 -1.16 -10.59
CA PRO A 187 60.34 -2.34 -11.10
C PRO A 187 61.43 -2.88 -10.16
N LYS A 188 62.19 -1.98 -9.53
CA LYS A 188 63.22 -2.35 -8.54
C LYS A 188 62.68 -3.13 -7.34
N PHE A 189 61.41 -2.94 -6.96
CA PHE A 189 60.77 -3.72 -5.91
C PHE A 189 60.26 -5.05 -6.44
N THR A 190 59.65 -5.07 -7.63
CA THR A 190 59.15 -6.32 -8.24
C THR A 190 60.26 -7.26 -8.70
N GLU A 191 61.48 -6.76 -8.88
CA GLU A 191 62.69 -7.56 -9.18
C GLU A 191 63.24 -8.31 -7.95
N THR A 192 62.73 -8.03 -6.75
CA THR A 192 63.07 -8.78 -5.52
C THR A 192 62.22 -10.06 -5.39
N PRO A 193 62.51 -10.96 -4.43
CA PRO A 193 61.69 -12.17 -4.20
C PRO A 193 60.25 -11.91 -3.70
N VAL A 194 59.81 -10.65 -3.65
CA VAL A 194 58.49 -10.24 -3.19
C VAL A 194 57.37 -10.78 -4.08
N LYS A 195 56.21 -11.09 -3.48
CA LYS A 195 55.00 -11.41 -4.25
C LYS A 195 54.20 -10.14 -4.48
N VAL A 196 53.46 -10.10 -5.59
CA VAL A 196 52.57 -8.99 -5.92
C VAL A 196 51.15 -9.54 -6.06
N GLY A 197 50.18 -8.83 -5.50
CA GLY A 197 48.79 -9.28 -5.47
C GLY A 197 47.80 -8.16 -5.83
N ALA A 198 46.80 -8.48 -6.65
CA ALA A 198 45.78 -7.53 -7.09
C ALA A 198 44.69 -7.32 -6.03
N ILE A 199 44.41 -6.07 -5.65
CA ILE A 199 43.42 -5.69 -4.62
C ILE A 199 42.01 -5.45 -5.16
N ASN A 200 41.80 -5.68 -6.45
CA ASN A 200 40.55 -5.34 -7.13
C ASN A 200 39.44 -6.36 -6.88
N PHE A 201 38.22 -5.83 -6.79
CA PHE A 201 36.98 -6.59 -6.66
C PHE A 201 35.96 -6.17 -7.72
N PHE A 202 34.98 -7.03 -7.94
CA PHE A 202 33.78 -6.64 -8.66
C PHE A 202 32.83 -5.85 -7.77
N GLU A 203 32.48 -4.65 -8.22
CA GLU A 203 31.29 -3.96 -7.72
C GLU A 203 30.04 -4.58 -8.37
N GLU A 204 29.18 -5.17 -7.55
CA GLU A 204 27.93 -5.77 -8.02
C GLU A 204 26.85 -4.71 -8.28
N PRO A 205 25.71 -5.04 -8.96
CA PRO A 205 24.67 -4.06 -9.28
C PRO A 205 23.95 -3.39 -8.09
N ASP A 206 24.19 -3.88 -6.87
CA ASP A 206 23.77 -3.28 -5.60
C ASP A 206 24.81 -2.32 -5.01
N GLY A 207 26.01 -2.22 -5.61
CA GLY A 207 27.14 -1.40 -5.16
C GLY A 207 28.13 -2.16 -4.27
N GLY A 208 27.80 -3.40 -3.86
CA GLY A 208 28.58 -4.15 -2.89
C GLY A 208 29.60 -5.11 -3.49
N ILE A 209 30.60 -5.48 -2.68
CA ILE A 209 31.54 -6.55 -2.94
C ILE A 209 31.01 -7.86 -2.37
N HIS A 210 30.83 -8.87 -3.23
CA HIS A 210 30.34 -10.20 -2.84
C HIS A 210 31.26 -11.34 -3.27
N ARG A 211 32.07 -11.13 -4.32
CA ARG A 211 32.91 -12.16 -4.95
C ARG A 211 34.38 -11.99 -4.64
N LEU A 212 35.10 -13.11 -4.66
CA LEU A 212 36.55 -13.13 -4.43
C LEU A 212 37.28 -12.41 -5.57
N GLY A 213 38.44 -11.81 -5.27
CA GLY A 213 39.22 -11.02 -6.24
C GLY A 213 39.66 -11.80 -7.48
N HIS A 214 39.84 -13.13 -7.39
CA HIS A 214 40.16 -13.95 -8.55
C HIS A 214 39.07 -13.93 -9.63
N GLU A 215 37.79 -13.75 -9.27
CA GLU A 215 36.71 -13.66 -10.25
C GLU A 215 36.84 -12.41 -11.11
N PHE A 216 37.34 -11.31 -10.53
CA PHE A 216 37.66 -10.09 -11.27
C PHE A 216 38.78 -10.34 -12.28
N LEU A 217 39.83 -11.06 -11.89
CA LEU A 217 40.93 -11.42 -12.78
C LEU A 217 40.49 -12.38 -13.90
N ASP A 218 39.64 -13.36 -13.59
CA ASP A 218 39.05 -14.28 -14.58
C ASP A 218 38.22 -13.53 -15.63
N TYR A 219 37.52 -12.46 -15.22
CA TYR A 219 36.79 -11.61 -16.13
C TYR A 219 37.70 -10.79 -17.05
N ILE A 220 38.75 -10.18 -16.51
CA ILE A 220 39.74 -9.47 -17.34
C ILE A 220 40.34 -10.44 -18.36
N LYS A 221 40.74 -11.64 -17.92
CA LYS A 221 41.26 -12.69 -18.78
C LYS A 221 40.28 -13.04 -19.91
N GLN A 222 39.00 -13.22 -19.60
CA GLN A 222 37.96 -13.52 -20.61
C GLN A 222 37.76 -12.35 -21.59
N MET A 223 37.75 -11.12 -21.10
CA MET A 223 37.60 -9.92 -21.93
C MET A 223 38.78 -9.76 -22.89
N GLU A 224 40.00 -9.95 -22.41
CA GLU A 224 41.19 -9.84 -23.25
C GLU A 224 41.25 -10.95 -24.31
N VAL A 225 40.91 -12.19 -23.96
CA VAL A 225 40.81 -13.29 -24.93
C VAL A 225 39.78 -12.97 -26.02
N ALA A 226 38.66 -12.36 -25.65
CA ALA A 226 37.65 -11.94 -26.62
C ALA A 226 38.15 -10.83 -27.57
N LEU A 227 39.05 -9.97 -27.11
CA LEU A 227 39.63 -8.86 -27.89
C LEU A 227 40.82 -9.31 -28.75
N THR A 228 41.72 -10.15 -28.23
CA THR A 228 43.00 -10.50 -28.84
C THR A 228 42.99 -11.85 -29.55
N GLY A 229 42.00 -12.72 -29.25
CA GLY A 229 41.88 -14.06 -29.81
C GLY A 229 42.90 -15.09 -29.28
N SER A 230 43.74 -14.73 -28.30
CA SER A 230 44.74 -15.61 -27.69
C SER A 230 44.81 -15.41 -26.18
N ALA A 231 44.76 -16.51 -25.42
CA ALA A 231 44.98 -16.49 -23.97
C ALA A 231 46.48 -16.50 -23.60
N ALA A 232 47.36 -16.88 -24.52
CA ALA A 232 48.76 -17.21 -24.22
C ALA A 232 49.63 -15.98 -23.92
N SER A 233 49.27 -14.79 -24.39
CA SER A 233 50.01 -13.55 -24.12
C SER A 233 49.68 -12.91 -22.77
N PHE A 234 48.59 -13.33 -22.13
CA PHE A 234 48.10 -12.71 -20.89
C PHE A 234 48.52 -13.45 -19.62
N ASP A 235 48.66 -14.79 -19.68
CA ASP A 235 49.05 -15.60 -18.51
C ASP A 235 50.47 -15.28 -17.99
N GLU A 236 51.35 -14.70 -18.80
CA GLU A 236 52.71 -14.29 -18.37
C GLU A 236 52.73 -12.98 -17.57
N GLY A 237 51.64 -12.20 -17.53
CA GLY A 237 51.58 -10.89 -16.89
C GLY A 237 50.42 -10.67 -15.91
N LEU A 238 49.57 -11.67 -15.69
CA LEU A 238 48.45 -11.58 -14.76
C LEU A 238 48.94 -11.71 -13.31
N VAL A 239 48.74 -10.66 -12.53
CA VAL A 239 49.03 -10.67 -11.10
C VAL A 239 47.95 -11.51 -10.40
N PRO A 240 48.30 -12.46 -9.51
CA PRO A 240 47.30 -13.21 -8.74
C PRO A 240 46.50 -12.27 -7.83
N SER A 241 45.36 -12.74 -7.29
CA SER A 241 44.63 -11.91 -6.32
C SER A 241 45.46 -11.69 -5.06
N PHE A 242 45.22 -10.59 -4.35
CA PHE A 242 45.95 -10.25 -3.12
C PHE A 242 45.88 -11.36 -2.07
N ALA A 243 44.74 -12.04 -1.96
CA ALA A 243 44.56 -13.17 -1.06
C ALA A 243 45.41 -14.39 -1.46
N GLU A 244 45.49 -14.70 -2.75
CA GLU A 244 46.35 -15.78 -3.26
C GLU A 244 47.82 -15.48 -3.02
N ALA A 245 48.28 -14.28 -3.37
CA ALA A 245 49.66 -13.86 -3.15
C ALA A 245 50.02 -13.92 -1.65
N THR A 246 49.10 -13.51 -0.78
CA THR A 246 49.24 -13.59 0.68
C THR A 246 49.43 -15.02 1.17
N LEU A 247 48.53 -15.93 0.79
CA LEU A 247 48.61 -17.31 1.25
C LEU A 247 49.81 -18.06 0.66
N GLN A 248 50.21 -17.71 -0.56
CA GLN A 248 51.47 -18.17 -1.13
C GLN A 248 52.67 -17.68 -0.31
N ALA A 249 52.73 -16.41 0.11
CA ALA A 249 53.83 -15.87 0.91
C ALA A 249 53.86 -16.46 2.33
N ALA A 250 52.68 -16.72 2.90
CA ALA A 250 52.53 -17.35 4.22
C ALA A 250 52.73 -18.88 4.20
N GLU A 251 52.97 -19.48 3.04
CA GLU A 251 53.05 -20.93 2.82
C GLU A 251 51.81 -21.71 3.32
N VAL A 252 50.63 -21.06 3.26
CA VAL A 252 49.36 -21.66 3.67
C VAL A 252 48.68 -22.28 2.44
N PRO A 253 48.34 -23.58 2.45
CA PRO A 253 47.64 -24.20 1.34
C PRO A 253 46.21 -23.66 1.23
N PHE A 254 45.76 -23.41 0.00
CA PHE A 254 44.40 -22.95 -0.28
C PHE A 254 43.86 -23.60 -1.56
N SER A 255 42.54 -23.53 -1.75
CA SER A 255 41.85 -24.00 -2.95
C SER A 255 40.99 -22.89 -3.55
N LEU A 256 41.03 -22.77 -4.87
CA LEU A 256 40.14 -21.90 -5.65
C LEU A 256 38.87 -22.63 -6.12
N ASP A 257 38.77 -23.95 -5.88
CA ASP A 257 37.66 -24.77 -6.37
C ASP A 257 36.42 -24.74 -5.46
N SER A 258 36.56 -24.26 -4.23
CA SER A 258 35.55 -24.38 -3.19
C SER A 258 34.37 -23.42 -3.34
N GLY A 259 34.58 -22.28 -3.97
CA GLY A 259 33.54 -21.27 -4.18
C GLY A 259 34.12 -20.00 -4.79
N ASN A 260 33.23 -19.08 -5.15
CA ASN A 260 33.59 -17.82 -5.80
C ASN A 260 33.14 -16.57 -5.02
N HIS A 261 32.41 -16.76 -3.92
CA HIS A 261 31.91 -15.68 -3.07
C HIS A 261 32.67 -15.61 -1.76
N ILE A 262 32.85 -14.39 -1.26
CA ILE A 262 33.55 -14.12 0.01
C ILE A 262 32.66 -14.58 1.17
N PHE A 263 33.27 -15.27 2.13
CA PHE A 263 32.64 -15.53 3.41
C PHE A 263 32.96 -14.37 4.36
N PHE A 264 32.03 -13.42 4.47
CA PHE A 264 32.20 -12.33 5.41
C PHE A 264 32.06 -12.82 6.85
N TYR A 265 32.99 -12.45 7.73
CA TYR A 265 33.00 -12.85 9.12
C TYR A 265 32.11 -11.94 9.97
N GLY A 266 32.07 -10.63 9.71
CA GLY A 266 31.21 -9.71 10.47
C GLY A 266 31.33 -8.25 10.02
N PRO A 267 30.79 -7.31 10.81
CA PRO A 267 30.86 -5.86 10.58
C PRO A 267 32.29 -5.31 10.83
N PRO A 268 32.55 -4.01 10.56
CA PRO A 268 33.86 -3.40 10.79
C PRO A 268 34.43 -3.70 12.19
N GLY A 269 35.73 -4.00 12.25
CA GLY A 269 36.43 -4.37 13.50
C GLY A 269 36.21 -5.82 13.92
N THR A 270 35.82 -6.70 12.99
CA THR A 270 35.71 -8.15 13.26
C THR A 270 37.10 -8.79 13.35
N PHE A 271 38.06 -8.29 12.56
CA PHE A 271 39.46 -8.68 12.64
C PHE A 271 40.19 -7.88 13.72
N THR A 272 41.30 -8.41 14.24
CA THR A 272 42.09 -7.69 15.24
C THR A 272 42.81 -6.51 14.59
N HIS A 273 42.50 -5.29 15.05
CA HIS A 273 43.16 -4.06 14.60
C HIS A 273 44.21 -3.65 15.63
N ILE A 274 45.41 -3.35 15.15
CA ILE A 274 46.52 -2.84 15.95
C ILE A 274 46.98 -1.55 15.28
N PRO A 275 47.06 -0.41 15.99
CA PRO A 275 47.54 0.83 15.39
C PRO A 275 48.95 0.67 14.83
N PHE A 276 49.20 1.13 13.61
CA PHE A 276 50.49 0.97 12.92
C PHE A 276 51.67 1.48 13.73
N TRP A 277 51.49 2.60 14.44
CA TRP A 277 52.54 3.20 15.26
C TRP A 277 53.02 2.30 16.40
N TYR A 278 52.25 1.28 16.82
CA TYR A 278 52.66 0.30 17.84
C TYR A 278 53.84 -0.55 17.38
N ALA A 279 53.95 -0.80 16.06
CA ALA A 279 55.07 -1.53 15.49
C ALA A 279 56.33 -0.66 15.33
N LEU A 280 56.17 0.66 15.38
CA LEU A 280 57.22 1.65 15.13
C LEU A 280 57.86 2.16 16.43
N ASP A 281 57.06 2.59 17.40
CA ASP A 281 57.56 3.08 18.69
C ASP A 281 57.94 1.91 19.62
N LEU A 282 59.07 2.04 20.32
CA LEU A 282 59.60 0.96 21.18
C LEU A 282 58.73 0.67 22.41
N ASP A 283 58.04 1.66 22.97
CA ASP A 283 57.23 1.47 24.19
C ASP A 283 56.01 0.56 23.94
N PRO A 284 55.11 0.83 22.97
CA PRO A 284 54.01 -0.09 22.65
C PRO A 284 54.51 -1.39 22.02
N TRP A 285 55.63 -1.39 21.28
CA TRP A 285 56.23 -2.62 20.75
C TRP A 285 56.57 -3.61 21.87
N VAL A 286 57.18 -3.14 22.96
CA VAL A 286 57.53 -3.98 24.11
C VAL A 286 56.31 -4.26 24.97
N SER A 287 55.52 -3.25 25.32
CA SER A 287 54.46 -3.37 26.33
C SER A 287 53.17 -4.00 25.78
N GLN A 288 52.75 -3.66 24.56
CA GLN A 288 51.49 -4.11 23.96
C GLN A 288 51.70 -5.30 23.04
N LEU A 289 52.76 -5.29 22.23
CA LEU A 289 53.07 -6.37 21.27
C LEU A 289 54.03 -7.43 21.81
N GLN A 290 54.44 -7.32 23.07
CA GLN A 290 55.33 -8.26 23.75
C GLN A 290 56.62 -8.52 22.95
N SER A 291 57.21 -7.44 22.44
CA SER A 291 58.38 -7.48 21.55
C SER A 291 58.15 -8.34 20.30
N GLY A 292 56.95 -8.25 19.74
CA GLY A 292 56.54 -8.97 18.53
C GLY A 292 55.97 -10.37 18.78
N ALA A 293 56.05 -10.91 20.00
CA ALA A 293 55.51 -12.24 20.32
C ALA A 293 54.00 -12.35 20.05
N ALA A 294 53.25 -11.25 20.17
CA ALA A 294 51.82 -11.20 19.84
C ALA A 294 51.51 -11.37 18.33
N LEU A 295 52.51 -11.22 17.47
CA LEU A 295 52.40 -11.27 16.00
C LEU A 295 53.10 -12.49 15.40
N LYS A 296 53.70 -13.32 16.24
CA LYS A 296 54.35 -14.56 15.83
C LYS A 296 53.34 -15.54 15.22
N ASP A 297 53.73 -16.20 14.14
CA ASP A 297 52.96 -17.18 13.39
C ASP A 297 51.66 -16.62 12.75
N LYS A 298 51.55 -15.28 12.63
CA LYS A 298 50.40 -14.56 12.07
C LYS A 298 50.70 -13.98 10.69
N ILE A 299 49.64 -13.82 9.90
CA ILE A 299 49.62 -13.01 8.68
C ILE A 299 49.27 -11.58 9.10
N VAL A 300 50.18 -10.64 8.83
CA VAL A 300 50.04 -9.24 9.24
C VAL A 300 49.75 -8.37 8.02
N LEU A 301 48.56 -7.79 7.96
CA LEU A 301 48.12 -6.91 6.87
C LEU A 301 48.34 -5.45 7.30
N ILE A 302 49.06 -4.70 6.50
CA ILE A 302 49.29 -3.26 6.69
C ILE A 302 48.42 -2.52 5.69
N GLY A 303 47.46 -1.74 6.16
CA GLY A 303 46.53 -1.05 5.26
C GLY A 303 45.70 0.05 5.92
N GLY A 304 45.01 0.82 5.09
CA GLY A 304 44.24 1.98 5.48
C GLY A 304 42.94 1.63 6.23
N THR A 305 42.73 2.24 7.40
CA THR A 305 41.42 2.21 8.08
C THR A 305 40.92 3.60 8.48
N ALA A 306 41.78 4.62 8.36
CA ALA A 306 41.43 6.02 8.60
C ALA A 306 40.47 6.55 7.53
N GLN A 307 39.49 7.36 7.95
CA GLN A 307 38.51 7.98 7.05
C GLN A 307 39.16 8.85 5.95
N LEU A 308 40.30 9.48 6.27
CA LEU A 308 41.05 10.32 5.34
C LEU A 308 41.53 9.57 4.09
N LEU A 309 41.75 8.26 4.19
CA LEU A 309 42.26 7.42 3.10
C LEU A 309 41.17 7.04 2.09
N GLN A 310 39.89 7.21 2.45
CA GLN A 310 38.73 6.98 1.58
C GLN A 310 38.62 5.59 0.95
N ASP A 311 39.31 4.59 1.51
CA ASP A 311 39.25 3.20 1.05
C ASP A 311 38.19 2.42 1.84
N PHE A 312 36.92 2.72 1.55
CA PHE A 312 35.76 2.07 2.20
C PHE A 312 34.83 1.49 1.15
N HIS A 313 34.37 0.27 1.42
CA HIS A 313 33.59 -0.52 0.47
C HIS A 313 32.26 -0.96 1.06
N GLN A 314 31.25 -1.06 0.21
CA GLN A 314 29.99 -1.67 0.57
C GLN A 314 30.12 -3.20 0.53
N THR A 315 29.63 -3.85 1.57
CA THR A 315 29.68 -5.30 1.82
C THR A 315 28.36 -5.75 2.47
N PRO A 316 28.11 -7.06 2.58
CA PRO A 316 26.97 -7.61 3.32
C PRO A 316 26.77 -7.15 4.78
N PHE A 317 27.82 -6.69 5.47
CA PHE A 317 27.73 -6.19 6.86
C PHE A 317 27.91 -4.66 6.97
N SER A 318 27.58 -3.92 5.92
CA SER A 318 27.74 -2.45 5.89
C SER A 318 26.61 -1.76 5.13
N GLU A 319 26.40 -0.47 5.42
CA GLU A 319 25.38 0.37 4.79
C GLU A 319 23.96 -0.22 4.83
N SER A 320 23.66 -0.98 5.89
CA SER A 320 22.36 -1.59 6.11
C SER A 320 21.66 -1.07 7.37
N LEU A 321 20.41 -1.48 7.57
CA LEU A 321 19.63 -1.07 8.74
C LEU A 321 20.27 -1.55 10.06
N LEU A 322 20.91 -2.71 10.05
CA LEU A 322 21.52 -3.32 11.23
C LEU A 322 22.99 -2.93 11.39
N TYR A 323 23.69 -2.67 10.28
CA TYR A 323 25.11 -2.33 10.25
C TYR A 323 25.34 -1.12 9.32
N PRO A 324 25.29 0.11 9.86
CA PRO A 324 25.34 1.32 9.04
C PRO A 324 26.77 1.70 8.60
N ASP A 325 27.80 1.19 9.29
CA ASP A 325 29.19 1.60 9.08
C ASP A 325 29.82 0.88 7.88
N SER A 326 30.65 1.59 7.11
CA SER A 326 31.38 1.04 5.97
C SER A 326 32.60 0.23 6.40
N ILE A 327 32.99 -0.79 5.63
CA ILE A 327 34.18 -1.63 5.90
C ILE A 327 35.38 -1.08 5.14
N ALA A 328 36.54 -1.00 5.80
CA ALA A 328 37.79 -0.58 5.17
C ALA A 328 38.30 -1.63 4.15
N GLY A 329 38.93 -1.20 3.05
CA GLY A 329 39.41 -2.11 2.00
C GLY A 329 40.34 -3.20 2.53
N VAL A 330 41.27 -2.86 3.43
CA VAL A 330 42.14 -3.83 4.11
C VAL A 330 41.37 -4.91 4.89
N GLU A 331 40.20 -4.59 5.45
CA GLU A 331 39.36 -5.56 6.16
C GLU A 331 38.55 -6.43 5.19
N VAL A 332 38.18 -5.91 4.00
CA VAL A 332 37.65 -6.74 2.90
C VAL A 332 38.71 -7.75 2.45
N LEU A 333 39.97 -7.31 2.29
CA LEU A 333 41.10 -8.18 1.97
C LEU A 333 41.32 -9.25 3.05
N ALA A 334 41.26 -8.88 4.33
CA ALA A 334 41.33 -9.83 5.45
C ALA A 334 40.22 -10.91 5.38
N ASN A 335 38.97 -10.52 5.05
CA ASN A 335 37.88 -11.46 4.83
C ASN A 335 38.19 -12.43 3.68
N THR A 336 38.82 -11.97 2.60
CA THR A 336 39.13 -12.83 1.44
C THR A 336 40.25 -13.83 1.74
N ILE A 337 41.30 -13.40 2.45
CA ILE A 337 42.38 -14.27 2.93
C ILE A 337 41.81 -15.33 3.87
N ALA A 338 41.02 -14.91 4.86
CA ALA A 338 40.36 -15.80 5.80
C ALA A 338 39.38 -16.77 5.11
N THR A 339 38.73 -16.34 4.03
CA THR A 339 37.82 -17.18 3.25
C THR A 339 38.57 -18.32 2.55
N LEU A 340 39.71 -18.01 1.93
CA LEU A 340 40.53 -18.99 1.20
C LEU A 340 41.31 -19.90 2.15
N GLN A 341 41.86 -19.35 3.24
CA GLN A 341 42.59 -20.10 4.26
C GLN A 341 41.72 -21.18 4.93
N GLU A 342 40.49 -20.84 5.31
CA GLU A 342 39.57 -21.74 6.02
C GLU A 342 38.72 -22.59 5.06
N ASP A 343 38.92 -22.46 3.75
CA ASP A 343 38.10 -23.11 2.71
C ASP A 343 36.59 -22.86 2.93
N ARG A 344 36.22 -21.59 3.14
CA ARG A 344 34.86 -21.13 3.48
C ARG A 344 34.12 -20.40 2.37
N ALA A 345 34.71 -20.30 1.18
CA ALA A 345 34.09 -19.63 0.04
C ALA A 345 32.66 -20.15 -0.20
N LEU A 346 31.73 -19.23 -0.46
CA LEU A 346 30.36 -19.63 -0.79
C LEU A 346 30.28 -19.99 -2.27
N ARG A 347 29.42 -20.98 -2.56
CA ARG A 347 29.27 -21.54 -3.90
C ARG A 347 27.83 -21.42 -4.39
N SER A 348 27.66 -20.84 -5.57
CA SER A 348 26.38 -20.91 -6.28
C SER A 348 26.07 -22.36 -6.67
N LEU A 349 24.94 -22.88 -6.17
CA LEU A 349 24.51 -24.26 -6.44
C LEU A 349 24.29 -24.50 -7.94
N ILE A 350 23.77 -23.49 -8.64
CA ILE A 350 23.49 -23.52 -10.07
C ILE A 350 24.10 -22.29 -10.72
N ARG A 351 25.17 -22.52 -11.50
CA ARG A 351 25.86 -21.47 -12.26
C ARG A 351 25.14 -21.07 -13.56
N GLN A 352 24.31 -21.97 -14.10
CA GLN A 352 23.66 -21.75 -15.41
C GLN A 352 22.35 -20.97 -15.26
N ALA A 353 22.25 -19.80 -15.89
CA ALA A 353 21.09 -18.91 -15.78
C ALA A 353 19.75 -19.56 -16.20
N TRP A 354 19.76 -20.42 -17.22
CA TRP A 354 18.55 -21.10 -17.70
C TRP A 354 18.01 -22.13 -16.69
N LEU A 355 18.87 -22.78 -15.90
CA LEU A 355 18.46 -23.68 -14.81
C LEU A 355 17.83 -22.88 -13.66
N ASN A 356 18.41 -21.72 -13.32
CA ASN A 356 17.82 -20.79 -12.35
C ASN A 356 16.43 -20.30 -12.82
N ALA A 357 16.26 -20.01 -14.11
CA ALA A 357 14.97 -19.68 -14.70
C ALA A 357 13.96 -20.84 -14.58
N ALA A 358 14.41 -22.08 -14.76
CA ALA A 358 13.55 -23.26 -14.58
C ALA A 358 13.04 -23.40 -13.14
N ILE A 359 13.87 -23.08 -12.13
CA ILE A 359 13.45 -23.07 -10.72
C ILE A 359 12.35 -22.04 -10.48
N VAL A 360 12.53 -20.80 -10.96
CA VAL A 360 11.52 -19.74 -10.85
C VAL A 360 10.20 -20.17 -11.49
N LEU A 361 10.28 -20.79 -12.68
CA LEU A 361 9.12 -21.30 -13.40
C LEU A 361 8.40 -22.41 -12.62
N ILE A 362 9.13 -23.43 -12.16
CA ILE A 362 8.58 -24.59 -11.45
C ILE A 362 7.95 -24.16 -10.12
N LEU A 363 8.65 -23.35 -9.32
CA LEU A 363 8.14 -22.88 -8.04
C LEU A 363 6.92 -21.98 -8.22
N GLY A 364 6.98 -21.06 -9.19
CA GLY A 364 5.86 -20.19 -9.54
C GLY A 364 4.62 -20.95 -9.98
N LEU A 365 4.77 -21.96 -10.86
CA LEU A 365 3.68 -22.81 -11.32
C LEU A 365 3.12 -23.69 -10.19
N ALA A 366 3.97 -24.25 -9.33
CA ALA A 366 3.56 -25.05 -8.19
C ALA A 366 2.76 -24.22 -7.17
N ALA A 367 3.25 -23.03 -6.82
CA ALA A 367 2.57 -22.10 -5.92
C ALA A 367 1.22 -21.64 -6.50
N ALA A 368 1.20 -21.29 -7.79
CA ALA A 368 -0.04 -20.97 -8.50
C ALA A 368 -1.02 -22.16 -8.43
N SER A 369 -0.60 -23.37 -8.78
CA SER A 369 -1.44 -24.58 -8.76
C SER A 369 -2.04 -24.83 -7.37
N LEU A 370 -1.23 -24.73 -6.31
CA LEU A 370 -1.68 -24.90 -4.93
C LEU A 370 -2.72 -23.86 -4.52
N MET A 371 -2.49 -22.58 -4.86
CA MET A 371 -3.46 -21.50 -4.62
C MET A 371 -4.78 -21.71 -5.36
N HIS A 372 -4.76 -22.33 -6.55
CA HIS A 372 -5.97 -22.63 -7.31
C HIS A 372 -6.83 -23.73 -6.71
N ARG A 373 -6.27 -24.61 -5.86
CA ARG A 373 -7.07 -25.60 -5.11
C ARG A 373 -7.94 -24.96 -4.03
N ILE A 374 -7.61 -23.75 -3.58
CA ILE A 374 -8.36 -23.04 -2.54
C ILE A 374 -9.56 -22.30 -3.18
N PRO A 375 -10.78 -22.41 -2.60
CA PRO A 375 -11.96 -21.73 -3.12
C PRO A 375 -11.78 -20.21 -3.24
N ARG A 376 -12.31 -19.64 -4.34
CA ARG A 376 -12.18 -18.21 -4.69
C ARG A 376 -12.72 -17.24 -3.65
N GLN A 377 -13.65 -17.68 -2.80
CA GLN A 377 -14.30 -16.86 -1.78
C GLN A 377 -13.44 -16.70 -0.51
N LYS A 378 -12.23 -17.28 -0.47
CA LYS A 378 -11.32 -17.23 0.67
C LYS A 378 -9.99 -16.57 0.29
N PRO A 379 -9.96 -15.26 -0.07
CA PRO A 379 -8.75 -14.58 -0.53
C PRO A 379 -7.64 -14.58 0.54
N LEU A 380 -8.01 -14.46 1.82
CA LEU A 380 -7.05 -14.49 2.93
C LEU A 380 -6.28 -15.81 3.03
N ARG A 381 -6.94 -16.96 2.81
CA ARG A 381 -6.27 -18.27 2.86
C ARG A 381 -5.24 -18.44 1.74
N ARG A 382 -5.47 -17.81 0.59
CA ARG A 382 -4.53 -17.83 -0.55
C ARG A 382 -3.35 -16.90 -0.30
N LEU A 383 -3.60 -15.73 0.29
CA LEU A 383 -2.55 -14.83 0.75
C LEU A 383 -1.61 -15.54 1.74
N LEU A 384 -2.19 -16.17 2.76
CA LEU A 384 -1.43 -16.91 3.77
C LEU A 384 -0.63 -18.06 3.14
N LEU A 385 -1.23 -18.83 2.23
CA LEU A 385 -0.52 -19.91 1.53
C LEU A 385 0.65 -19.38 0.69
N GLY A 386 0.42 -18.36 -0.14
CA GLY A 386 1.46 -17.77 -0.98
C GLY A 386 2.62 -17.19 -0.16
N ALA A 387 2.30 -16.44 0.91
CA ALA A 387 3.29 -15.95 1.85
C ALA A 387 4.05 -17.11 2.54
N SER A 388 3.37 -18.18 2.93
CA SER A 388 4.00 -19.35 3.55
C SER A 388 4.96 -20.06 2.59
N VAL A 389 4.61 -20.19 1.30
CA VAL A 389 5.49 -20.80 0.28
C VAL A 389 6.73 -19.94 0.05
N ALA A 390 6.58 -18.62 -0.06
CA ALA A 390 7.71 -17.71 -0.21
C ALA A 390 8.63 -17.74 1.03
N LEU A 391 8.07 -17.72 2.23
CA LEU A 391 8.83 -17.82 3.48
C LEU A 391 9.54 -19.17 3.62
N LEU A 392 8.89 -20.27 3.24
CA LEU A 392 9.51 -21.60 3.28
C LEU A 392 10.70 -21.68 2.31
N TRP A 393 10.57 -21.10 1.11
CA TRP A 393 11.67 -21.02 0.15
C TRP A 393 12.84 -20.21 0.71
N MET A 394 12.56 -19.02 1.25
CA MET A 394 13.60 -18.19 1.88
C MET A 394 14.27 -18.90 3.07
N ALA A 395 13.51 -19.60 3.91
CA ALA A 395 14.05 -20.35 5.05
C ALA A 395 14.92 -21.52 4.60
N LEU A 396 14.53 -22.23 3.54
CA LEU A 396 15.34 -23.29 2.94
C LEU A 396 16.65 -22.72 2.38
N SER A 397 16.57 -21.63 1.61
CA SER A 397 17.75 -20.95 1.07
C SER A 397 18.69 -20.47 2.17
N TYR A 398 18.16 -19.83 3.21
CA TYR A 398 18.94 -19.38 4.37
C TYR A 398 19.60 -20.57 5.09
N GLY A 399 18.86 -21.67 5.29
CA GLY A 399 19.40 -22.88 5.88
C GLY A 399 20.57 -23.47 5.09
N LEU A 400 20.45 -23.56 3.76
CA LEU A 400 21.54 -24.02 2.87
C LEU A 400 22.72 -23.05 2.87
N PHE A 401 22.46 -21.75 2.90
CA PHE A 401 23.47 -20.71 2.96
C PHE A 401 24.31 -20.82 4.24
N VAL A 402 23.68 -20.94 5.41
CA VAL A 402 24.39 -21.00 6.70
C VAL A 402 25.05 -22.37 6.92
N SER A 403 24.36 -23.47 6.61
CA SER A 403 24.85 -24.82 6.95
C SER A 403 25.78 -25.44 5.89
N GLN A 404 25.54 -25.15 4.61
CA GLN A 404 26.27 -25.76 3.49
C GLN A 404 27.09 -24.74 2.68
N ARG A 405 27.00 -23.43 2.99
CA ARG A 405 27.67 -22.35 2.23
C ARG A 405 27.24 -22.33 0.76
N LEU A 406 26.01 -22.77 0.48
CA LEU A 406 25.44 -22.85 -0.86
C LEU A 406 24.49 -21.68 -1.12
N ILE A 407 24.74 -20.96 -2.21
CA ILE A 407 23.89 -19.87 -2.68
C ILE A 407 22.88 -20.44 -3.69
N LEU A 408 21.60 -20.22 -3.41
CA LEU A 408 20.46 -20.59 -4.25
C LEU A 408 19.79 -19.32 -4.77
N ILE A 409 19.24 -19.36 -5.99
CA ILE A 409 18.35 -18.28 -6.45
C ILE A 409 17.12 -18.18 -5.52
N THR A 410 17.00 -17.06 -4.83
CA THR A 410 16.09 -16.92 -3.69
C THR A 410 15.11 -15.78 -3.85
N ALA A 411 15.61 -14.60 -4.22
CA ALA A 411 14.81 -13.40 -4.33
C ALA A 411 13.75 -13.55 -5.42
N MET A 412 14.15 -13.97 -6.61
CA MET A 412 13.26 -14.08 -7.77
C MET A 412 12.12 -15.08 -7.58
N PRO A 413 12.35 -16.33 -7.12
CA PRO A 413 11.25 -17.24 -6.81
C PRO A 413 10.32 -16.69 -5.72
N ALA A 414 10.85 -16.10 -4.64
CA ALA A 414 10.05 -15.53 -3.57
C ALA A 414 9.19 -14.35 -4.05
N LEU A 415 9.78 -13.39 -4.77
CA LEU A 415 9.09 -12.24 -5.36
C LEU A 415 8.06 -12.67 -6.40
N THR A 416 8.34 -13.71 -7.18
CA THR A 416 7.39 -14.27 -8.14
C THR A 416 6.17 -14.81 -7.41
N VAL A 417 6.37 -15.63 -6.37
CA VAL A 417 5.30 -16.20 -5.54
C VAL A 417 4.49 -15.10 -4.86
N LEU A 418 5.13 -14.09 -4.28
CA LEU A 418 4.45 -12.95 -3.66
C LEU A 418 3.67 -12.11 -4.69
N GLY A 419 4.24 -11.89 -5.88
CA GLY A 419 3.62 -11.15 -6.98
C GLY A 419 2.34 -11.81 -7.47
N ILE A 420 2.37 -13.13 -7.75
CA ILE A 420 1.16 -13.87 -8.12
C ILE A 420 0.12 -13.87 -6.99
N THR A 421 0.58 -13.91 -5.73
CA THR A 421 -0.30 -13.87 -4.55
C THR A 421 -1.00 -12.52 -4.42
N ALA A 422 -0.28 -11.42 -4.64
CA ALA A 422 -0.83 -10.06 -4.63
C ALA A 422 -1.84 -9.85 -5.76
N VAL A 423 -1.55 -10.32 -6.98
CA VAL A 423 -2.49 -10.33 -8.11
C VAL A 423 -3.75 -11.12 -7.78
N ASP A 424 -3.60 -12.28 -7.15
CA ASP A 424 -4.73 -13.14 -6.79
C ASP A 424 -5.59 -12.57 -5.65
N PHE A 425 -4.96 -11.90 -4.68
CA PHE A 425 -5.61 -11.23 -3.57
C PHE A 425 -6.39 -10.00 -4.04
N THR A 426 -5.74 -9.09 -4.79
CA THR A 426 -6.36 -7.88 -5.32
C THR A 426 -7.56 -8.22 -6.22
N SER A 427 -7.40 -9.16 -7.15
CA SER A 427 -8.50 -9.60 -8.01
C SER A 427 -9.66 -10.22 -7.22
N GLY A 428 -9.38 -10.95 -6.14
CA GLY A 428 -10.39 -11.49 -5.21
C GLY A 428 -11.12 -10.40 -4.44
N PHE A 429 -10.38 -9.50 -3.80
CA PHE A 429 -10.88 -8.42 -2.95
C PHE A 429 -11.74 -7.42 -3.72
N PHE A 430 -11.28 -6.98 -4.89
CA PHE A 430 -12.05 -6.06 -5.75
C PHE A 430 -13.32 -6.73 -6.31
N SER A 431 -13.23 -7.99 -6.74
CA SER A 431 -14.41 -8.73 -7.22
C SER A 431 -15.47 -8.88 -6.13
N GLU A 432 -15.06 -9.11 -4.88
CA GLU A 432 -15.98 -9.24 -3.76
C GLU A 432 -16.64 -7.90 -3.38
N ARG A 433 -15.87 -6.81 -3.32
CA ARG A 433 -16.41 -5.46 -3.08
C ARG A 433 -17.36 -5.01 -4.18
N LEU A 434 -17.01 -5.23 -5.45
CA LEU A 434 -17.88 -4.92 -6.57
C LEU A 434 -19.14 -5.76 -6.54
N ARG A 435 -19.05 -7.06 -6.24
CA ARG A 435 -20.23 -7.93 -6.12
C ARG A 435 -21.14 -7.49 -4.97
N LYS A 436 -20.58 -7.12 -3.82
CA LYS A 436 -21.35 -6.56 -2.69
C LYS A 436 -21.96 -5.20 -3.04
N LYS A 437 -21.24 -4.31 -3.74
CA LYS A 437 -21.75 -3.01 -4.19
C LYS A 437 -22.83 -3.14 -5.26
N THR A 438 -22.64 -4.00 -6.26
CA THR A 438 -23.65 -4.29 -7.28
C THR A 438 -24.85 -4.95 -6.65
N LEU A 439 -24.69 -5.96 -5.78
CA LEU A 439 -25.81 -6.57 -5.06
C LEU A 439 -26.57 -5.56 -4.21
N ARG A 440 -25.87 -4.70 -3.45
CA ARG A 440 -26.46 -3.61 -2.66
C ARG A 440 -27.20 -2.61 -3.55
N ASN A 441 -26.63 -2.21 -4.69
CA ASN A 441 -27.27 -1.29 -5.63
C ASN A 441 -28.44 -1.94 -6.38
N THR A 442 -28.37 -3.23 -6.66
CA THR A 442 -29.45 -4.02 -7.27
C THR A 442 -30.59 -4.15 -6.27
N LEU A 443 -30.33 -4.57 -5.02
CA LEU A 443 -31.32 -4.65 -3.95
C LEU A 443 -31.94 -3.26 -3.65
N ALA A 444 -31.15 -2.20 -3.56
CA ALA A 444 -31.64 -0.84 -3.35
C ALA A 444 -32.57 -0.36 -4.48
N ARG A 445 -32.36 -0.84 -5.71
CA ARG A 445 -33.15 -0.50 -6.89
C ARG A 445 -34.43 -1.36 -7.03
N TYR A 446 -34.52 -2.51 -6.35
CA TYR A 446 -35.71 -3.37 -6.34
C TYR A 446 -36.65 -3.12 -5.15
N VAL A 447 -36.15 -2.67 -4.00
CA VAL A 447 -36.97 -2.45 -2.78
C VAL A 447 -37.81 -1.15 -2.83
N THR A 448 -37.54 -0.22 -3.75
CA THR A 448 -38.18 1.11 -3.81
C THR A 448 -39.25 1.27 -4.91
N SER A 449 -39.55 0.22 -5.68
CA SER A 449 -40.58 0.27 -6.74
C SER A 449 -41.91 -0.31 -6.21
N PRO A 450 -43.03 0.42 -6.23
CA PRO A 450 -44.35 -0.06 -5.77
C PRO A 450 -44.79 -1.34 -6.47
N ILE A 451 -44.47 -1.47 -7.77
CA ILE A 451 -44.75 -2.65 -8.60
C ILE A 451 -43.96 -3.88 -8.14
N VAL A 452 -42.80 -3.68 -7.52
CA VAL A 452 -41.95 -4.77 -7.03
C VAL A 452 -42.35 -5.20 -5.62
N GLN A 453 -42.91 -4.31 -4.77
CA GLN A 453 -43.49 -4.72 -3.48
C GLN A 453 -44.68 -5.68 -3.66
N GLU A 454 -45.52 -5.43 -4.67
CA GLU A 454 -46.67 -6.29 -4.97
C GLU A 454 -46.25 -7.67 -5.51
N ILE A 455 -45.18 -7.73 -6.33
CA ILE A 455 -44.58 -8.98 -6.81
C ILE A 455 -43.77 -9.71 -5.71
N ILE A 456 -43.12 -8.98 -4.79
CA ILE A 456 -42.36 -9.54 -3.65
C ILE A 456 -43.29 -10.13 -2.59
N SER A 457 -44.52 -9.61 -2.44
CA SER A 457 -45.51 -10.14 -1.50
C SER A 457 -45.99 -11.57 -1.83
N GLN A 458 -45.73 -12.06 -3.05
CA GLN A 458 -46.18 -13.36 -3.54
C GLN A 458 -45.11 -14.47 -3.51
N GLN A 459 -43.87 -14.22 -3.08
CA GLN A 459 -42.81 -15.24 -3.00
C GLN A 459 -42.27 -15.39 -1.58
N ASP A 460 -42.49 -16.56 -0.97
CA ASP A 460 -42.13 -16.88 0.43
C ASP A 460 -40.64 -16.69 0.75
N ASP A 461 -39.73 -16.94 -0.20
CA ASP A 461 -38.26 -16.87 0.01
C ASP A 461 -37.71 -15.44 0.30
N PHE A 462 -38.48 -14.38 0.04
CA PHE A 462 -38.04 -12.99 0.29
C PHE A 462 -38.65 -12.34 1.53
N GLN A 463 -39.67 -12.95 2.15
CA GLN A 463 -40.17 -12.55 3.47
C GLN A 463 -39.05 -12.74 4.51
N ASP A 464 -38.34 -13.87 4.45
CA ASP A 464 -37.21 -14.18 5.33
C ASP A 464 -36.14 -13.08 5.34
N LEU A 465 -35.82 -12.50 4.17
CA LEU A 465 -34.80 -11.43 4.05
C LEU A 465 -35.26 -10.09 4.61
N LEU A 466 -36.57 -9.79 4.57
CA LEU A 466 -37.14 -8.62 5.21
C LEU A 466 -37.18 -8.79 6.74
N THR A 467 -37.58 -9.95 7.24
CA THR A 467 -37.49 -10.27 8.69
C THR A 467 -36.07 -10.30 9.21
N VAL A 468 -35.10 -10.85 8.46
CA VAL A 468 -33.67 -10.83 8.87
C VAL A 468 -33.16 -9.39 8.97
N ARG A 469 -33.58 -8.51 8.06
CA ARG A 469 -33.20 -7.09 8.09
C ARG A 469 -33.91 -6.33 9.21
N GLU A 470 -35.19 -6.59 9.44
CA GLU A 470 -35.97 -6.01 10.54
C GLU A 470 -35.35 -6.43 11.88
N ASN A 471 -35.03 -7.72 12.06
CA ASN A 471 -34.31 -8.24 13.22
C ASN A 471 -32.91 -7.64 13.40
N ALA A 472 -32.23 -7.25 12.32
CA ALA A 472 -30.91 -6.63 12.39
C ALA A 472 -30.95 -5.14 12.80
N ILE A 473 -32.10 -4.46 12.64
CA ILE A 473 -32.25 -3.03 12.92
C ILE A 473 -33.03 -2.81 14.24
N THR A 474 -33.98 -3.68 14.57
CA THR A 474 -34.72 -3.66 15.83
C THR A 474 -33.78 -3.86 17.01
N GLY A 475 -33.84 -2.95 17.99
CA GLY A 475 -32.95 -2.90 19.14
C GLY A 475 -31.70 -2.01 18.95
N ALA A 476 -31.41 -1.55 17.74
CA ALA A 476 -30.31 -0.60 17.51
C ALA A 476 -30.57 0.74 18.21
N ILE A 477 -29.53 1.32 18.81
CA ILE A 477 -29.60 2.62 19.48
C ILE A 477 -28.96 3.68 18.58
N LEU A 478 -29.72 4.71 18.25
CA LEU A 478 -29.28 5.87 17.48
C LEU A 478 -28.88 7.01 18.41
N SER A 479 -27.69 7.57 18.18
CA SER A 479 -27.12 8.68 18.97
C SER A 479 -27.18 8.44 20.49
N ASP A 480 -26.95 7.19 20.92
CA ASP A 480 -26.98 6.74 22.32
C ASP A 480 -28.28 7.08 23.09
N ARG A 481 -29.39 7.32 22.38
CA ARG A 481 -30.65 7.79 22.96
C ARG A 481 -31.88 7.08 22.43
N TYR A 482 -32.01 6.93 21.12
CA TYR A 482 -33.24 6.42 20.51
C TYR A 482 -33.10 4.95 20.13
N ARG A 483 -33.81 4.06 20.82
CA ARG A 483 -33.83 2.62 20.53
C ARG A 483 -34.92 2.31 19.51
N ILE A 484 -34.55 1.77 18.35
CA ILE A 484 -35.51 1.39 17.31
C ILE A 484 -36.33 0.18 17.76
N LEU A 485 -37.66 0.31 17.74
CA LEU A 485 -38.61 -0.76 18.03
C LEU A 485 -39.11 -1.46 16.76
N LYS A 486 -39.44 -0.68 15.71
CA LYS A 486 -40.05 -1.20 14.48
C LYS A 486 -39.85 -0.24 13.31
N VAL A 487 -39.85 -0.76 12.09
CA VAL A 487 -39.94 0.06 10.86
C VAL A 487 -41.41 0.42 10.58
N LEU A 488 -41.74 1.71 10.54
CA LEU A 488 -43.09 2.21 10.23
C LEU A 488 -43.32 2.41 8.73
N GLY A 489 -42.27 2.76 7.98
CA GLY A 489 -42.37 2.97 6.54
C GLY A 489 -41.01 3.11 5.88
N SER A 490 -40.90 2.68 4.62
CA SER A 490 -39.68 2.75 3.82
C SER A 490 -40.02 3.33 2.44
N GLY A 491 -39.31 4.39 2.02
CA GLY A 491 -39.56 5.10 0.76
C GLY A 491 -38.28 5.50 0.03
N GLY A 492 -38.43 6.15 -1.14
CA GLY A 492 -37.32 6.54 -2.02
C GLY A 492 -36.33 7.55 -1.43
N PHE A 493 -36.72 8.25 -0.37
CA PHE A 493 -35.91 9.31 0.26
C PHE A 493 -35.47 8.96 1.70
N GLY A 494 -35.94 7.87 2.29
CA GLY A 494 -35.66 7.58 3.70
C GLY A 494 -36.44 6.41 4.31
N GLU A 495 -36.13 6.10 5.56
CA GLU A 495 -36.80 5.09 6.39
C GLU A 495 -37.37 5.76 7.65
N THR A 496 -38.57 5.39 8.07
CA THR A 496 -39.23 5.89 9.27
C THR A 496 -39.36 4.77 10.28
N TYR A 497 -38.96 5.03 11.52
CA TYR A 497 -38.91 4.06 12.61
C TYR A 497 -39.79 4.52 13.77
N LEU A 498 -40.38 3.55 14.45
CA LEU A 498 -40.87 3.72 15.82
C LEU A 498 -39.69 3.49 16.75
N ALA A 499 -39.45 4.40 17.70
CA ALA A 499 -38.35 4.28 18.65
C ALA A 499 -38.75 4.75 20.05
N GLU A 500 -38.04 4.26 21.07
CA GLU A 500 -38.13 4.75 22.45
C GLU A 500 -36.98 5.71 22.74
N ASP A 501 -37.29 6.81 23.44
CA ASP A 501 -36.28 7.71 23.98
C ASP A 501 -35.78 7.21 25.34
N THR A 502 -34.65 6.49 25.33
CA THR A 502 -34.10 5.80 26.52
C THR A 502 -33.54 6.74 27.59
N GLN A 503 -33.43 8.04 27.30
CA GLN A 503 -32.91 9.03 28.24
C GLN A 503 -34.03 9.83 28.94
N ARG A 504 -35.30 9.60 28.60
CA ARG A 504 -36.45 10.20 29.30
C ARG A 504 -37.09 9.17 30.24
N PRO A 505 -37.48 9.56 31.46
CA PRO A 505 -38.21 8.67 32.37
C PRO A 505 -39.45 8.07 31.68
N GLY A 506 -39.61 6.75 31.80
CA GLY A 506 -40.72 6.01 31.18
C GLY A 506 -40.54 5.67 29.70
N ASN A 507 -39.37 5.93 29.10
CA ASN A 507 -39.02 5.58 27.71
C ASN A 507 -40.12 5.89 26.69
N PRO A 508 -40.62 7.14 26.63
CA PRO A 508 -41.72 7.49 25.73
C PRO A 508 -41.37 7.19 24.27
N THR A 509 -42.38 6.72 23.53
CA THR A 509 -42.26 6.41 22.11
C THR A 509 -42.21 7.68 21.25
N CYS A 510 -41.53 7.59 20.13
CA CYS A 510 -41.33 8.67 19.16
C CYS A 510 -41.16 8.11 17.75
N VAL A 511 -41.34 8.98 16.75
CA VAL A 511 -41.10 8.65 15.35
C VAL A 511 -39.73 9.17 14.95
N VAL A 512 -38.87 8.32 14.41
CA VAL A 512 -37.54 8.69 13.90
C VAL A 512 -37.53 8.54 12.38
N LYS A 513 -37.44 9.65 11.66
CA LYS A 513 -37.28 9.68 10.20
C LYS A 513 -35.81 9.79 9.83
N GLN A 514 -35.30 8.80 9.10
CA GLN A 514 -33.96 8.78 8.54
C GLN A 514 -33.97 9.19 7.07
N LEU A 515 -33.25 10.25 6.73
CA LEU A 515 -32.98 10.63 5.35
C LEU A 515 -31.70 9.91 4.87
N LYS A 516 -31.82 9.01 3.88
CA LYS A 516 -30.68 8.28 3.31
C LYS A 516 -30.22 8.91 2.00
N ILE A 517 -28.96 9.33 1.95
CA ILE A 517 -28.36 9.89 0.73
C ILE A 517 -27.70 8.75 -0.06
N ILE A 518 -28.21 8.49 -1.26
CA ILE A 518 -27.72 7.44 -2.17
C ILE A 518 -26.86 8.07 -3.29
N SER A 519 -25.91 8.94 -2.93
CA SER A 519 -25.06 9.62 -3.91
C SER A 519 -23.73 10.05 -3.30
N ASP A 520 -22.62 9.66 -3.93
CA ASP A 520 -21.26 10.08 -3.54
C ASP A 520 -20.95 11.53 -4.01
N ASN A 521 -21.92 12.27 -4.56
CA ASN A 521 -21.76 13.64 -5.03
C ASN A 521 -21.86 14.65 -3.86
N PRO A 522 -20.81 15.43 -3.57
CA PRO A 522 -20.82 16.44 -2.50
C PRO A 522 -21.93 17.49 -2.63
N ARG A 523 -22.37 17.81 -3.85
CA ARG A 523 -23.48 18.76 -4.09
C ARG A 523 -24.82 18.20 -3.65
N THR A 524 -25.05 16.90 -3.85
CA THR A 524 -26.27 16.21 -3.42
C THR A 524 -26.34 16.12 -1.90
N HIS A 525 -25.20 15.87 -1.23
CA HIS A 525 -25.11 15.89 0.23
C HIS A 525 -25.46 17.27 0.82
N ARG A 526 -24.91 18.35 0.26
CA ARG A 526 -25.22 19.73 0.71
C ARG A 526 -26.70 20.09 0.49
N LEU A 527 -27.30 19.64 -0.60
CA LEU A 527 -28.73 19.88 -0.86
C LEU A 527 -29.61 19.12 0.15
N ALA A 528 -29.32 17.85 0.40
CA ALA A 528 -30.04 17.04 1.39
C ALA A 528 -29.92 17.61 2.81
N GLN A 529 -28.73 18.06 3.21
CA GLN A 529 -28.51 18.74 4.49
C GLN A 529 -29.36 20.02 4.62
N ARG A 530 -29.46 20.82 3.54
CA ARG A 530 -30.31 22.03 3.53
C ARG A 530 -31.80 21.71 3.63
N LEU A 531 -32.29 20.71 2.88
CA LEU A 531 -33.69 20.28 2.93
C LEU A 531 -34.06 19.75 4.32
N PHE A 532 -33.19 18.94 4.90
CA PHE A 532 -33.36 18.39 6.23
C PHE A 532 -33.39 19.47 7.33
N ALA A 533 -32.44 20.41 7.29
CA ALA A 533 -32.43 21.55 8.22
C ALA A 533 -33.68 22.44 8.05
N SER A 534 -34.20 22.57 6.83
CA SER A 534 -35.41 23.34 6.55
C SER A 534 -36.67 22.69 7.14
N GLU A 535 -36.77 21.35 7.15
CA GLU A 535 -37.89 20.64 7.76
C GLU A 535 -37.89 20.82 9.28
N ALA A 536 -36.74 20.63 9.93
CA ALA A 536 -36.58 20.88 11.37
C ALA A 536 -36.93 22.33 11.74
N ALA A 537 -36.39 23.31 11.00
CA ALA A 537 -36.68 24.73 11.24
C ALA A 537 -38.17 25.08 11.02
N THR A 538 -38.85 24.40 10.10
CA THR A 538 -40.28 24.61 9.87
C THR A 538 -41.09 24.09 11.04
N LEU A 539 -40.84 22.87 11.50
CA LEU A 539 -41.56 22.29 12.63
C LEU A 539 -41.33 23.10 13.91
N GLU A 540 -40.10 23.57 14.12
CA GLU A 540 -39.79 24.47 15.24
C GLU A 540 -40.61 25.78 15.15
N LYS A 541 -40.74 26.36 13.95
CA LYS A 541 -41.56 27.56 13.71
C LYS A 541 -43.06 27.30 13.91
N LEU A 542 -43.54 26.11 13.57
CA LEU A 542 -44.92 25.68 13.80
C LEU A 542 -45.19 25.36 15.28
N GLY A 543 -44.15 25.18 16.09
CA GLY A 543 -44.24 25.12 17.54
C GLY A 543 -45.16 24.02 18.06
N GLU A 544 -45.74 24.23 19.24
CA GLU A 544 -46.69 23.28 19.83
C GLU A 544 -48.10 23.49 19.23
N HIS A 545 -48.66 22.44 18.64
CA HIS A 545 -50.03 22.42 18.12
C HIS A 545 -50.59 21.00 18.18
N ASP A 546 -51.81 20.82 18.67
CA ASP A 546 -52.36 19.49 18.96
C ASP A 546 -52.58 18.61 17.70
N GLN A 547 -52.68 19.20 16.51
CA GLN A 547 -52.83 18.49 15.23
C GLN A 547 -51.58 18.53 14.32
N ILE A 548 -50.41 18.88 14.86
CA ILE A 548 -49.11 18.81 14.16
C ILE A 548 -48.07 18.17 15.09
N PRO A 549 -47.38 17.09 14.69
CA PRO A 549 -46.40 16.44 15.55
C PRO A 549 -45.27 17.38 15.95
N ARG A 550 -44.98 17.44 17.24
CA ARG A 550 -43.87 18.25 17.76
C ARG A 550 -42.51 17.70 17.30
N LEU A 551 -41.59 18.60 16.96
CA LEU A 551 -40.17 18.27 16.81
C LEU A 551 -39.54 18.00 18.19
N LEU A 552 -38.95 16.81 18.36
CA LEU A 552 -38.27 16.43 19.61
C LEU A 552 -36.75 16.59 19.51
N ALA A 553 -36.17 16.25 18.35
CA ALA A 553 -34.75 16.39 18.07
C ALA A 553 -34.47 16.31 16.57
N TYR A 554 -33.31 16.80 16.15
CA TYR A 554 -32.74 16.50 14.84
C TYR A 554 -31.22 16.35 14.97
N PHE A 555 -30.63 15.35 14.32
CA PHE A 555 -29.19 15.09 14.44
C PHE A 555 -28.63 14.37 13.21
N GLU A 556 -27.31 14.36 13.10
CA GLU A 556 -26.56 13.55 12.15
C GLU A 556 -25.87 12.40 12.89
N TYR A 557 -26.00 11.18 12.38
CA TYR A 557 -25.36 9.99 12.95
C TYR A 557 -24.96 9.04 11.82
N ASN A 558 -23.73 8.51 11.85
CA ASN A 558 -23.23 7.58 10.82
C ASN A 558 -23.49 8.04 9.36
N TYR A 559 -23.25 9.33 9.07
CA TYR A 559 -23.45 9.95 7.75
C TYR A 559 -24.89 9.94 7.22
N ALA A 560 -25.88 9.80 8.11
CA ALA A 560 -27.30 9.94 7.81
C ALA A 560 -27.94 10.99 8.73
N PHE A 561 -29.01 11.61 8.23
CA PHE A 561 -29.75 12.65 8.95
C PHE A 561 -31.01 12.06 9.57
N TYR A 562 -31.29 12.39 10.84
CA TYR A 562 -32.37 11.82 11.63
C TYR A 562 -33.23 12.89 12.28
N LEU A 563 -34.52 12.92 11.95
CA LEU A 563 -35.52 13.81 12.52
C LEU A 563 -36.39 13.02 13.50
N VAL A 564 -36.50 13.48 14.73
CA VAL A 564 -37.29 12.83 15.78
C VAL A 564 -38.53 13.67 16.08
N GLN A 565 -39.70 13.05 15.96
CA GLN A 565 -41.00 13.68 16.12
C GLN A 565 -41.83 12.93 17.17
N GLU A 566 -42.83 13.64 17.70
CA GLU A 566 -43.88 13.03 18.51
C GLU A 566 -44.57 11.88 17.76
N MET A 567 -44.86 10.79 18.49
CA MET A 567 -45.64 9.68 17.97
C MET A 567 -47.13 10.03 18.03
N VAL A 568 -47.81 9.89 16.90
CA VAL A 568 -49.26 10.04 16.81
C VAL A 568 -49.88 8.64 16.73
N GLU A 569 -50.56 8.24 17.79
CA GLU A 569 -51.32 6.98 17.81
C GLU A 569 -52.63 7.16 17.05
N GLY A 570 -52.80 6.39 15.98
CA GLY A 570 -53.92 6.53 15.06
C GLY A 570 -53.76 5.73 13.78
N GLN A 571 -54.77 5.83 12.91
CA GLN A 571 -54.79 5.20 11.60
C GLN A 571 -54.52 6.23 10.49
N LEU A 572 -53.66 5.89 9.52
CA LEU A 572 -53.45 6.74 8.34
C LEU A 572 -54.72 6.81 7.51
N LEU A 573 -55.05 8.00 6.99
CA LEU A 573 -56.22 8.20 6.14
C LEU A 573 -56.14 7.34 4.87
N ARG A 574 -54.95 7.13 4.30
CA ARG A 574 -54.77 6.18 3.19
C ARG A 574 -55.28 4.78 3.53
N ASP A 575 -54.99 4.32 4.75
CA ASP A 575 -55.32 2.96 5.15
C ASP A 575 -56.83 2.84 5.46
N LEU A 576 -57.47 3.92 5.92
CA LEU A 576 -58.93 4.02 5.98
C LEU A 576 -59.60 3.97 4.59
N LEU A 577 -58.87 4.36 3.54
CA LEU A 577 -59.35 4.39 2.15
C LEU A 577 -58.91 3.17 1.32
N ALA A 578 -58.13 2.24 1.89
CA ALA A 578 -57.44 1.18 1.16
C ALA A 578 -58.39 0.20 0.45
N ASP A 579 -59.61 0.01 0.95
CA ASP A 579 -60.61 -0.89 0.36
C ASP A 579 -61.46 -0.23 -0.75
N HIS A 580 -61.06 0.96 -1.23
CA HIS A 580 -61.83 1.80 -2.16
C HIS A 580 -63.26 2.09 -1.70
N GLN A 581 -63.50 2.02 -0.39
CA GLN A 581 -64.79 2.31 0.21
C GLN A 581 -64.93 3.84 0.39
N PRO A 582 -65.98 4.45 -0.17
CA PRO A 582 -66.27 5.85 0.07
C PRO A 582 -66.52 6.13 1.55
N MET A 583 -65.92 7.20 2.08
CA MET A 583 -66.31 7.77 3.36
C MET A 583 -67.67 8.44 3.25
N SER A 584 -68.41 8.47 4.37
CA SER A 584 -69.68 9.21 4.41
C SER A 584 -69.43 10.71 4.19
N GLN A 585 -70.37 11.40 3.52
CA GLN A 585 -70.27 12.84 3.30
C GLN A 585 -70.08 13.61 4.61
N ARG A 586 -70.70 13.15 5.71
CA ARG A 586 -70.52 13.72 7.05
C ARG A 586 -69.08 13.55 7.54
N SER A 587 -68.51 12.36 7.42
CA SER A 587 -67.12 12.10 7.83
C SER A 587 -66.12 12.95 7.03
N VAL A 588 -66.37 13.19 5.75
CA VAL A 588 -65.53 14.09 4.93
C VAL A 588 -65.67 15.54 5.37
N VAL A 589 -66.89 15.99 5.71
CA VAL A 589 -67.10 17.33 6.29
C VAL A 589 -66.36 17.46 7.62
N ASP A 590 -66.46 16.47 8.50
CA ASP A 590 -65.77 16.45 9.79
C ASP A 590 -64.24 16.49 9.61
N MET A 591 -63.71 15.74 8.63
CA MET A 591 -62.30 15.79 8.25
C MET A 591 -61.87 17.17 7.74
N LEU A 592 -62.63 17.79 6.85
CA LEU A 592 -62.34 19.13 6.34
C LEU A 592 -62.38 20.18 7.46
N LEU A 593 -63.38 20.12 8.34
CA LEU A 593 -63.50 21.02 9.49
C LEU A 593 -62.37 20.83 10.51
N SER A 594 -61.84 19.61 10.64
CA SER A 594 -60.67 19.32 11.48
C SER A 594 -59.38 19.86 10.86
N LEU A 595 -59.17 19.72 9.55
CA LEU A 595 -57.91 20.07 8.88
C LEU A 595 -57.80 21.53 8.43
N LEU A 596 -58.90 22.18 8.02
CA LEU A 596 -58.86 23.56 7.53
C LEU A 596 -58.27 24.56 8.55
N PRO A 597 -58.60 24.52 9.86
CA PRO A 597 -57.95 25.37 10.87
C PRO A 597 -56.44 25.13 10.96
N VAL A 598 -56.00 23.88 10.82
CA VAL A 598 -54.57 23.52 10.83
C VAL A 598 -53.86 24.13 9.62
N VAL A 599 -54.45 23.99 8.43
CA VAL A 599 -53.92 24.56 7.18
C VAL A 599 -53.86 26.09 7.29
N GLN A 600 -54.91 26.73 7.80
CA GLN A 600 -54.93 28.17 8.05
C GLN A 600 -53.79 28.60 8.97
N MET A 601 -53.60 27.93 10.10
CA MET A 601 -52.53 28.26 11.06
C MET A 601 -51.14 28.10 10.42
N VAL A 602 -50.92 27.04 9.65
CA VAL A 602 -49.69 26.84 8.88
C VAL A 602 -49.45 28.01 7.91
N HIS A 603 -50.50 28.46 7.20
CA HIS A 603 -50.42 29.58 6.26
C HIS A 603 -50.17 30.92 6.96
N GLU A 604 -50.80 31.18 8.11
CA GLU A 604 -50.58 32.37 8.94
C GLU A 604 -49.11 32.49 9.40
N ARG A 605 -48.43 31.35 9.58
CA ARG A 605 -46.98 31.31 9.87
C ARG A 605 -46.11 31.39 8.60
N GLY A 606 -46.69 31.67 7.44
CA GLY A 606 -45.98 31.83 6.17
C GLY A 606 -45.35 30.54 5.63
N VAL A 607 -45.97 29.41 5.95
CA VAL A 607 -45.55 28.05 5.56
C VAL A 607 -46.56 27.49 4.56
N ILE A 608 -46.09 26.78 3.53
CA ILE A 608 -46.93 25.99 2.60
C ILE A 608 -46.51 24.53 2.73
N HIS A 609 -47.44 23.61 2.95
CA HIS A 609 -47.15 22.19 3.20
C HIS A 609 -46.70 21.44 1.93
N ARG A 610 -47.41 21.64 0.80
CA ARG A 610 -47.13 21.11 -0.55
C ARG A 610 -47.28 19.61 -0.79
N ASP A 611 -47.65 18.82 0.22
CA ASP A 611 -47.81 17.37 0.06
C ASP A 611 -48.95 16.84 0.94
N ILE A 612 -50.06 17.59 0.98
CA ILE A 612 -51.30 17.15 1.62
C ILE A 612 -51.90 16.04 0.77
N LYS A 613 -52.09 14.87 1.39
CA LYS A 613 -52.62 13.64 0.78
C LYS A 613 -53.01 12.64 1.88
N PRO A 614 -53.79 11.58 1.58
CA PRO A 614 -54.19 10.60 2.60
C PRO A 614 -53.05 9.91 3.37
N SER A 615 -51.87 9.76 2.76
CA SER A 615 -50.71 9.16 3.45
C SER A 615 -50.01 10.10 4.43
N ASN A 616 -50.37 11.38 4.45
CA ASN A 616 -49.81 12.39 5.35
C ASN A 616 -50.85 12.93 6.35
N ILE A 617 -51.93 12.19 6.57
CA ILE A 617 -53.00 12.52 7.53
C ILE A 617 -53.24 11.28 8.40
N ILE A 618 -53.20 11.45 9.73
CA ILE A 618 -53.53 10.41 10.70
C ILE A 618 -54.84 10.78 11.40
N GLN A 619 -55.81 9.87 11.44
CA GLN A 619 -56.92 9.97 12.36
C GLN A 619 -56.49 9.43 13.72
N ARG A 620 -56.43 10.30 14.72
CA ARG A 620 -55.88 10.01 16.04
C ARG A 620 -56.86 9.20 16.90
N ASP A 621 -56.37 8.17 17.57
CA ASP A 621 -57.23 7.23 18.32
C ASP A 621 -57.92 7.86 19.54
N LYS A 622 -57.22 8.77 20.24
CA LYS A 622 -57.70 9.32 21.54
C LYS A 622 -58.97 10.16 21.42
N ASP A 623 -59.19 10.81 20.28
CA ASP A 623 -60.26 11.80 20.09
C ASP A 623 -60.84 11.88 18.67
N GLY A 624 -60.33 11.07 17.73
CA GLY A 624 -60.77 11.05 16.35
C GLY A 624 -60.37 12.27 15.52
N GLN A 625 -59.52 13.16 16.04
CA GLN A 625 -59.04 14.33 15.31
C GLN A 625 -58.06 13.95 14.20
N TYR A 626 -58.02 14.75 13.14
CA TYR A 626 -57.08 14.56 12.04
C TYR A 626 -55.80 15.34 12.29
N VAL A 627 -54.67 14.64 12.29
CA VAL A 627 -53.32 15.18 12.52
C VAL A 627 -52.58 15.21 11.20
N LEU A 628 -52.05 16.38 10.83
CA LEU A 628 -51.28 16.57 9.61
C LEU A 628 -49.80 16.29 9.88
N ILE A 629 -49.22 15.38 9.11
CA ILE A 629 -47.83 14.93 9.27
C ILE A 629 -46.99 15.23 8.02
N ASP A 630 -45.67 15.13 8.16
CA ASP A 630 -44.69 15.17 7.06
C ASP A 630 -44.50 16.51 6.33
N PHE A 631 -43.76 17.42 6.98
CA PHE A 631 -43.45 18.77 6.49
C PHE A 631 -42.18 18.83 5.59
N GLY A 632 -41.70 17.69 5.08
CA GLY A 632 -40.45 17.58 4.32
C GLY A 632 -40.43 18.28 2.94
N ALA A 633 -41.58 18.72 2.43
CA ALA A 633 -41.72 19.41 1.13
C ALA A 633 -41.89 20.95 1.23
N VAL A 634 -41.82 21.51 2.43
CA VAL A 634 -42.26 22.88 2.73
C VAL A 634 -41.41 23.98 2.06
N LYS A 635 -42.05 25.13 1.75
CA LYS A 635 -41.35 26.42 1.52
C LYS A 635 -41.79 27.48 2.52
N GLN A 636 -40.81 28.20 3.04
CA GLN A 636 -41.01 29.44 3.77
C GLN A 636 -41.15 30.59 2.78
N ILE A 637 -42.16 31.44 2.97
CA ILE A 637 -42.31 32.67 2.20
C ILE A 637 -41.39 33.72 2.82
N SER A 638 -40.25 33.98 2.18
CA SER A 638 -39.34 35.07 2.58
C SER A 638 -39.94 36.42 2.18
N ASN A 639 -40.63 37.10 3.10
CA ASN A 639 -41.13 38.47 2.93
C ASN A 639 -40.03 39.54 3.10
N ARG A 640 -38.86 39.36 2.48
CA ARG A 640 -37.85 40.43 2.38
C ARG A 640 -37.34 40.56 0.94
N LEU A 641 -37.90 41.56 0.25
CA LEU A 641 -37.33 42.20 -0.92
C LEU A 641 -36.01 42.84 -0.50
N THR A 642 -34.89 42.12 -0.58
CA THR A 642 -33.49 42.64 -0.62
C THR A 642 -32.52 41.46 -0.57
N ASP A 643 -32.34 40.77 -1.70
CA ASP A 643 -31.01 40.30 -2.09
C ASP A 643 -31.02 39.80 -3.53
N THR A 644 -30.36 40.55 -4.40
CA THR A 644 -30.38 40.41 -5.86
C THR A 644 -29.46 39.28 -6.37
N SER A 645 -28.99 38.39 -5.49
CA SER A 645 -28.08 37.28 -5.80
C SER A 645 -28.68 35.88 -5.60
N ALA A 646 -29.92 35.76 -5.12
CA ALA A 646 -30.60 34.48 -4.88
C ALA A 646 -31.60 34.09 -6.00
N ARG A 647 -31.36 34.54 -7.24
CA ARG A 647 -32.22 34.23 -8.39
C ARG A 647 -31.85 32.89 -9.06
N ILE A 648 -31.67 31.84 -8.25
CA ILE A 648 -31.47 30.46 -8.71
C ILE A 648 -32.24 29.52 -7.80
N THR A 649 -33.42 29.10 -8.25
CA THR A 649 -33.78 27.70 -8.48
C THR A 649 -35.27 27.64 -8.74
N SER A 650 -35.67 27.24 -9.94
CA SER A 650 -36.93 26.52 -10.12
C SER A 650 -36.95 25.44 -9.04
N THR A 651 -37.80 25.58 -8.03
CA THR A 651 -37.90 24.56 -6.99
C THR A 651 -38.26 23.26 -7.71
N VAL A 652 -37.43 22.24 -7.53
CA VAL A 652 -37.69 20.87 -8.04
C VAL A 652 -39.16 20.56 -7.78
N GLY A 653 -39.89 20.05 -8.78
CA GLY A 653 -41.30 19.69 -8.66
C GLY A 653 -41.47 18.60 -7.61
N ILE A 654 -41.61 19.02 -6.34
CA ILE A 654 -41.83 18.18 -5.18
C ILE A 654 -43.35 18.16 -4.95
N GLY A 655 -43.93 16.97 -4.97
CA GLY A 655 -45.37 16.74 -4.78
C GLY A 655 -45.79 15.39 -5.33
N THR A 656 -46.79 14.77 -4.72
CA THR A 656 -47.32 13.47 -5.17
C THR A 656 -48.18 13.63 -6.43
N GLN A 657 -47.89 12.86 -7.48
CA GLN A 657 -48.66 12.87 -8.73
C GLN A 657 -50.15 12.59 -8.44
N GLY A 658 -51.02 13.46 -8.92
CA GLY A 658 -52.47 13.37 -8.71
C GLY A 658 -53.04 14.42 -7.75
N TYR A 659 -52.31 14.78 -6.70
CA TYR A 659 -52.71 15.80 -5.71
C TYR A 659 -52.08 17.17 -5.97
N MET A 660 -50.94 17.19 -6.67
CA MET A 660 -50.19 18.41 -6.96
C MET A 660 -50.88 19.28 -8.03
N PRO A 661 -51.17 20.57 -7.74
CA PRO A 661 -51.74 21.50 -8.71
C PRO A 661 -50.70 22.00 -9.74
N SER A 662 -51.17 22.64 -10.82
CA SER A 662 -50.34 23.01 -11.97
C SER A 662 -49.29 24.07 -11.63
N GLU A 663 -49.61 25.06 -10.80
CA GLU A 663 -48.65 26.07 -10.33
C GLU A 663 -47.55 25.47 -9.45
N GLN A 664 -47.87 24.46 -8.63
CA GLN A 664 -46.87 23.73 -7.86
C GLN A 664 -45.99 22.87 -8.77
N SER A 665 -46.58 22.21 -9.77
CA SER A 665 -45.82 21.45 -10.78
C SER A 665 -44.86 22.33 -11.58
N ALA A 666 -45.21 23.61 -11.77
CA ALA A 666 -44.37 24.63 -12.39
C ALA A 666 -43.33 25.25 -11.43
N GLY A 667 -43.29 24.81 -10.16
CA GLY A 667 -42.35 25.29 -9.15
C GLY A 667 -42.74 26.62 -8.49
N LEU A 668 -44.00 27.05 -8.61
CA LEU A 668 -44.53 28.30 -8.04
C LEU A 668 -45.71 28.02 -7.10
N PRO A 669 -45.56 27.18 -6.05
CA PRO A 669 -46.65 26.91 -5.12
C PRO A 669 -47.01 28.16 -4.31
N ASN A 670 -48.29 28.28 -3.99
CA ASN A 670 -48.90 29.35 -3.19
C ASN A 670 -49.81 28.71 -2.11
N PHE A 671 -50.48 29.52 -1.28
CA PHE A 671 -51.37 28.99 -0.24
C PHE A 671 -52.56 28.20 -0.80
N SER A 672 -53.11 28.60 -1.95
CA SER A 672 -54.19 27.83 -2.60
C SER A 672 -53.74 26.45 -3.05
N SER A 673 -52.44 26.19 -3.22
CA SER A 673 -51.95 24.86 -3.60
C SER A 673 -52.26 23.79 -2.54
N ASP A 674 -52.19 24.14 -1.25
CA ASP A 674 -52.56 23.23 -0.14
C ASP A 674 -54.08 22.99 -0.10
N LEU A 675 -54.88 24.02 -0.39
CA LEU A 675 -56.34 23.90 -0.45
C LEU A 675 -56.78 22.98 -1.59
N TYR A 676 -56.15 23.12 -2.77
CA TYR A 676 -56.38 22.21 -3.89
C TYR A 676 -56.08 20.77 -3.51
N ALA A 677 -54.90 20.51 -2.90
CA ALA A 677 -54.50 19.16 -2.50
C ALA A 677 -55.44 18.55 -1.44
N LEU A 678 -55.93 19.36 -0.51
CA LEU A 678 -56.98 18.96 0.45
C LEU A 678 -58.31 18.67 -0.24
N GLY A 679 -58.68 19.46 -1.26
CA GLY A 679 -59.86 19.23 -2.10
C GLY A 679 -59.80 17.90 -2.85
N VAL A 680 -58.65 17.60 -3.47
CA VAL A 680 -58.40 16.29 -4.12
C VAL A 680 -58.50 15.14 -3.11
N THR A 681 -57.94 15.32 -1.91
CA THR A 681 -58.03 14.33 -0.81
C THR A 681 -59.50 14.10 -0.40
N ALA A 682 -60.31 15.16 -0.32
CA ALA A 682 -61.74 15.04 -0.04
C ALA A 682 -62.51 14.34 -1.17
N ILE A 683 -62.17 14.59 -2.43
CA ILE A 683 -62.77 13.89 -3.58
C ILE A 683 -62.46 12.40 -3.53
N GLU A 684 -61.21 12.03 -3.27
CA GLU A 684 -60.80 10.63 -3.11
C GLU A 684 -61.56 9.98 -1.95
N ALA A 685 -61.64 10.64 -0.79
CA ALA A 685 -62.38 10.15 0.36
C ALA A 685 -63.87 9.94 0.05
N LEU A 686 -64.50 10.84 -0.72
CA LEU A 686 -65.91 10.72 -1.11
C LEU A 686 -66.19 9.70 -2.21
N THR A 687 -65.20 9.39 -3.05
CA THR A 687 -65.39 8.51 -4.22
C THR A 687 -64.81 7.12 -4.00
N GLY A 688 -63.89 6.96 -3.05
CA GLY A 688 -63.04 5.77 -2.90
C GLY A 688 -62.03 5.60 -4.04
N LEU A 689 -61.96 6.56 -4.98
CA LEU A 689 -61.14 6.46 -6.19
C LEU A 689 -59.90 7.34 -6.06
N PRO A 690 -58.69 6.79 -6.28
CA PRO A 690 -57.47 7.57 -6.24
C PRO A 690 -57.43 8.58 -7.40
N PRO A 691 -56.65 9.67 -7.30
CA PRO A 691 -56.71 10.78 -8.26
C PRO A 691 -56.43 10.42 -9.72
N HIS A 692 -55.66 9.35 -9.98
CA HIS A 692 -55.35 8.87 -11.32
C HIS A 692 -56.51 8.11 -11.99
N ALA A 693 -57.47 7.62 -11.20
CA ALA A 693 -58.69 6.97 -11.69
C ALA A 693 -59.82 7.97 -12.02
N LEU A 694 -59.65 9.25 -11.63
CA LEU A 694 -60.62 10.30 -11.85
C LEU A 694 -60.44 10.96 -13.22
N GLN A 695 -61.55 11.20 -13.92
CA GLN A 695 -61.54 11.88 -15.21
C GLN A 695 -61.32 13.38 -15.03
N ARG A 696 -60.67 14.02 -16.01
CA ARG A 696 -60.43 15.46 -16.03
C ARG A 696 -61.08 16.11 -17.25
N SER A 697 -61.57 17.34 -17.08
CA SER A 697 -62.08 18.16 -18.18
C SER A 697 -60.94 18.67 -19.07
N GLN A 698 -61.27 19.28 -20.22
CA GLN A 698 -60.29 19.92 -21.10
C GLN A 698 -59.49 21.04 -20.39
N ASN A 699 -60.07 21.63 -19.35
CA ASN A 699 -59.46 22.69 -18.55
C ASN A 699 -58.67 22.14 -17.35
N GLY A 700 -58.57 20.81 -17.20
CA GLY A 700 -57.79 20.15 -16.15
C GLY A 700 -58.53 19.93 -14.82
N GLU A 701 -59.78 20.38 -14.70
CA GLU A 701 -60.63 20.18 -13.52
C GLU A 701 -61.05 18.72 -13.37
N ILE A 702 -61.16 18.25 -12.13
CA ILE A 702 -61.55 16.86 -11.82
C ILE A 702 -63.07 16.73 -11.94
N LEU A 703 -63.53 15.79 -12.74
CA LEU A 703 -64.96 15.47 -12.90
C LEU A 703 -65.33 14.34 -11.93
N TRP A 704 -65.90 14.68 -10.76
CA TRP A 704 -66.13 13.71 -9.68
C TRP A 704 -67.58 13.61 -9.20
N THR A 705 -68.38 14.69 -9.29
CA THR A 705 -69.73 14.76 -8.70
C THR A 705 -70.67 13.66 -9.19
N HIS A 706 -70.55 13.24 -10.46
CA HIS A 706 -71.35 12.17 -11.07
C HIS A 706 -71.07 10.77 -10.51
N LYS A 707 -69.99 10.59 -9.73
CA LYS A 707 -69.63 9.31 -9.11
C LYS A 707 -70.35 9.05 -7.79
N ILE A 708 -70.97 10.06 -7.19
CA ILE A 708 -71.59 9.98 -5.86
C ILE A 708 -73.09 10.17 -6.00
N LYS A 709 -73.85 9.17 -5.55
CA LYS A 709 -75.30 9.27 -5.47
C LYS A 709 -75.69 10.14 -4.26
N ASP A 710 -76.69 11.01 -4.43
CA ASP A 710 -77.25 11.84 -3.34
C ASP A 710 -76.24 12.81 -2.67
N LEU A 711 -75.35 13.42 -3.46
CA LEU A 711 -74.35 14.41 -3.01
C LEU A 711 -75.01 15.73 -2.54
N VAL A 712 -74.65 16.21 -1.36
CA VAL A 712 -75.12 17.49 -0.82
C VAL A 712 -74.60 18.65 -1.70
N PRO A 713 -75.47 19.48 -2.32
CA PRO A 713 -75.03 20.51 -3.27
C PRO A 713 -74.06 21.54 -2.68
N ARG A 714 -74.22 21.88 -1.39
CA ARG A 714 -73.32 22.80 -0.69
C ARG A 714 -71.91 22.23 -0.52
N LEU A 715 -71.80 20.94 -0.20
CA LEU A 715 -70.51 20.26 -0.07
C LEU A 715 -69.79 20.21 -1.43
N ALA A 716 -70.53 19.87 -2.49
CA ALA A 716 -70.02 19.88 -3.86
C ALA A 716 -69.50 21.27 -4.26
N ALA A 717 -70.24 22.34 -3.94
CA ALA A 717 -69.85 23.71 -4.25
C ALA A 717 -68.58 24.15 -3.49
N VAL A 718 -68.39 23.71 -2.25
CA VAL A 718 -67.18 24.00 -1.47
C VAL A 718 -65.98 23.27 -2.07
N ILE A 719 -66.09 21.95 -2.30
CA ILE A 719 -64.99 21.14 -2.84
C ILE A 719 -64.61 21.56 -4.26
N ASN A 720 -65.57 21.94 -5.11
CA ASN A 720 -65.26 22.46 -6.46
C ASN A 720 -64.59 23.84 -6.46
N ARG A 721 -64.69 24.59 -5.36
CA ARG A 721 -64.04 25.89 -5.22
C ARG A 721 -62.60 25.76 -4.70
N MET A 722 -62.32 24.69 -3.95
CA MET A 722 -60.98 24.29 -3.54
C MET A 722 -60.20 23.79 -4.75
#